data_AF-A0AAD9GAA0-F1
#
_entry.id   AF-A0AAD9GAA0-F1
#
_cell.length_a   1.000
_cell.length_b   1.000
_cell.length_c   1.000
_cell.angle_alpha   90.00
_cell.angle_beta   90.00
_cell.angle_gamma   90.00
#
_symmetry.space_group_name_H-M   'P 1'
#
loop_
_entity.id
_entity.type
_entity.pdbx_description
1 polymer ?
#
loop_
_entity_poly.entity_id
_entity_poly.type
_entity_poly.pdbx_seq_one_letter_code
_entity_poly.pdbx_strand_id
1 'polypeptide(L)'
;MNTANAQSSLLRRTKFAQSRTAYNTVKNTLLGVHQRQVYVVEPFEQAKNNRQLIAIRKAFASRRNSRKGPFQRLLAPHAYSDLFGDPTYYSNKELHRTCTMAAEMRLTDRLFWWQICEKLRKVRDIMNINRLLSCLSSVISVKYFDPDLLRMMSREFVDDMNKLSLAEIAELMECYVRANVFSVDLVNAAGNSTAARLMTHVKGALNTESSRVDDQHDDNATDCKAEESLTARPETLGSLAKCFKYFGYRNRDLYLSIAFLAIKHWRHLDLYGKCAVFSNLDPRDFQPENTGAENTVSAETALEITRDTTNAMMRLFSVFDDSYYVKDLHSITSEVAFGDIVPPNHTGEYDEYVKWLHHLCCASGAVNNLAKVVCRLVDNIACTSEDVTCTDFSQVLDAVMAKMASISATLMSHARDFEIVSRNLHENVPKVTDAVSGEEGSNGMRISASPSVNAARCVFVDSILRSVCAVNATLRYRIRNVAGENEVLRGSKLGCSVSDGNMHTKLYEPNDNKRLSEEERALLAQFMDAIETYGCRSQAPELLTTALETLSVASTMNCEYAAAMREQCQTASNIISWEIVKHLVCFSDEARYRVLLAMHEGKLVPDAYLEHAIGRFTKYVRMSKCGTEFAISPPYQFLLKEGCIPSGKVQLNAIWRD
;
A
#
# COMPACT_ATOMS: atom_id res chain seq x y z
N MET A 1 -47.67 4.21 25.10
CA MET A 1 -47.34 2.78 24.82
C MET A 1 -46.70 2.71 23.44
N ASN A 2 -45.40 2.42 23.38
CA ASN A 2 -44.57 2.56 22.18
C ASN A 2 -44.80 1.41 21.18
N THR A 3 -45.46 1.72 20.07
CA THR A 3 -45.69 0.83 18.92
C THR A 3 -44.42 0.53 18.09
N ALA A 4 -43.30 1.20 18.37
CA ALA A 4 -42.03 1.05 17.66
C ALA A 4 -41.30 -0.31 17.92
N ASN A 5 -41.62 -1.02 19.01
CA ASN A 5 -40.96 -2.29 19.35
C ASN A 5 -41.62 -3.54 18.75
N ALA A 6 -42.89 -3.45 18.34
CA ALA A 6 -43.59 -4.60 17.75
C ALA A 6 -43.04 -4.93 16.36
N GLN A 7 -42.83 -3.91 15.51
CA GLN A 7 -42.31 -4.10 14.15
C GLN A 7 -40.85 -4.55 14.13
N SER A 8 -40.00 -4.06 15.05
CA SER A 8 -38.60 -4.50 15.16
C SER A 8 -38.49 -5.95 15.67
N SER A 9 -39.39 -6.37 16.58
CA SER A 9 -39.48 -7.77 17.03
C SER A 9 -39.99 -8.70 15.92
N LEU A 10 -40.89 -8.21 15.07
CA LEU A 10 -41.47 -8.95 13.94
C LEU A 10 -40.44 -9.08 12.80
N LEU A 11 -39.65 -8.03 12.52
CA LEU A 11 -38.51 -8.05 11.60
C LEU A 11 -37.36 -8.94 12.10
N ARG A 12 -37.10 -8.98 13.42
CA ARG A 12 -36.14 -9.92 14.01
C ARG A 12 -36.67 -11.35 13.93
N ARG A 13 -37.96 -11.60 14.20
CA ARG A 13 -38.59 -12.92 14.05
C ARG A 13 -38.65 -13.39 12.59
N THR A 14 -38.89 -12.51 11.62
CA THR A 14 -38.86 -12.87 10.19
C THR A 14 -37.44 -13.09 9.68
N LYS A 15 -36.44 -12.30 10.10
CA LYS A 15 -35.01 -12.60 9.83
C LYS A 15 -34.55 -13.90 10.50
N PHE A 16 -35.02 -14.20 11.70
CA PHE A 16 -34.68 -15.43 12.44
C PHE A 16 -35.42 -16.66 11.88
N ALA A 17 -36.63 -16.49 11.34
CA ALA A 17 -37.33 -17.54 10.61
C ALA A 17 -36.67 -17.82 9.25
N GLN A 18 -36.27 -16.76 8.52
CA GLN A 18 -35.51 -16.86 7.27
C GLN A 18 -34.13 -17.52 7.44
N SER A 19 -33.54 -17.49 8.63
CA SER A 19 -32.26 -18.16 8.91
C SER A 19 -32.36 -19.63 9.35
N ARG A 20 -33.55 -20.10 9.75
CA ARG A 20 -33.78 -21.53 10.11
C ARG A 20 -34.50 -22.35 9.04
N THR A 21 -35.28 -21.72 8.17
CA THR A 21 -35.78 -22.40 6.96
C THR A 21 -34.79 -22.17 5.83
N ALA A 22 -33.85 -23.10 5.66
CA ALA A 22 -33.05 -23.19 4.45
C ALA A 22 -33.99 -23.25 3.24
N TYR A 23 -34.14 -22.14 2.51
CA TYR A 23 -34.82 -22.14 1.23
C TYR A 23 -33.99 -23.02 0.29
N ASN A 24 -34.52 -24.17 -0.09
CA ASN A 24 -33.96 -24.93 -1.21
C ASN A 24 -34.35 -24.20 -2.49
N THR A 25 -33.50 -23.28 -2.94
CA THR A 25 -33.54 -22.78 -4.31
C THR A 25 -33.11 -23.92 -5.24
N VAL A 26 -34.07 -24.62 -5.82
CA VAL A 26 -33.80 -25.65 -6.83
C VAL A 26 -33.67 -24.95 -8.17
N LYS A 27 -32.44 -24.75 -8.65
CA LYS A 27 -32.24 -24.45 -10.07
C LYS A 27 -32.64 -25.69 -10.85
N ASN A 28 -33.66 -25.58 -11.69
CA ASN A 28 -34.05 -26.62 -12.63
C ASN A 28 -32.97 -26.70 -13.71
N THR A 29 -31.98 -27.57 -13.53
CA THR A 29 -30.88 -27.76 -14.50
C THR A 29 -31.22 -28.79 -15.59
N LEU A 30 -32.42 -29.38 -15.56
CA LEU A 30 -32.81 -30.42 -16.53
C LEU A 30 -33.56 -29.87 -17.75
N LEU A 31 -34.01 -28.61 -17.72
CA LEU A 31 -34.66 -27.96 -18.86
C LEU A 31 -34.01 -26.60 -19.08
N GLY A 32 -33.21 -26.52 -20.15
CA GLY A 32 -32.54 -25.31 -20.56
C GLY A 32 -33.50 -24.12 -20.75
N VAL A 33 -33.07 -22.98 -20.21
CA VAL A 33 -33.21 -21.64 -20.78
C VAL A 33 -34.58 -20.91 -20.72
N HIS A 34 -35.77 -21.54 -20.58
CA HIS A 34 -37.01 -20.74 -20.83
C HIS A 34 -38.17 -20.69 -19.81
N GLN A 35 -38.05 -21.10 -18.54
CA GLN A 35 -39.15 -20.85 -17.58
C GLN A 35 -38.69 -20.26 -16.24
N ARG A 36 -39.36 -19.17 -15.85
CA ARG A 36 -39.16 -18.40 -14.60
C ARG A 36 -39.17 -19.32 -13.38
N GLN A 37 -38.43 -18.91 -12.34
CA GLN A 37 -38.45 -19.55 -11.02
C GLN A 37 -39.89 -19.66 -10.52
N VAL A 38 -40.39 -20.88 -10.36
CA VAL A 38 -41.71 -21.13 -9.78
C VAL A 38 -41.55 -21.19 -8.27
N TYR A 39 -42.18 -20.25 -7.58
CA TYR A 39 -42.30 -20.23 -6.13
C TYR A 39 -43.60 -20.96 -5.75
N VAL A 40 -43.50 -22.15 -5.16
CA VAL A 40 -44.66 -22.87 -4.64
C VAL A 40 -44.78 -22.57 -3.15
N VAL A 41 -45.86 -21.90 -2.76
CA VAL A 41 -46.20 -21.62 -1.35
C VAL A 41 -47.42 -22.46 -1.01
N GLU A 42 -47.20 -23.71 -0.61
CA GLU A 42 -48.28 -24.60 -0.15
C GLU A 42 -47.90 -25.30 1.17
N PRO A 43 -48.89 -25.61 2.04
CA PRO A 43 -48.67 -26.39 3.25
C PRO A 43 -48.07 -27.77 2.95
N PHE A 44 -47.09 -28.19 3.74
CA PHE A 44 -46.31 -29.42 3.53
C PHE A 44 -47.16 -30.69 3.36
N GLU A 45 -48.34 -30.75 3.99
CA GLU A 45 -49.23 -31.90 3.92
C GLU A 45 -49.87 -32.09 2.54
N GLN A 46 -50.10 -31.01 1.78
CA GLN A 46 -50.68 -31.06 0.43
C GLN A 46 -49.66 -31.49 -0.63
N ALA A 47 -48.36 -31.29 -0.37
CA ALA A 47 -47.27 -31.64 -1.27
C ALA A 47 -46.78 -33.11 -1.16
N LYS A 48 -47.29 -33.88 -0.18
CA LYS A 48 -46.81 -35.24 0.15
C LYS A 48 -46.96 -36.24 -1.01
N ASN A 49 -47.92 -36.01 -1.91
CA ASN A 49 -48.21 -36.89 -3.05
C ASN A 49 -47.66 -36.38 -4.39
N ASN A 50 -46.99 -35.22 -4.42
CA ASN A 50 -46.48 -34.66 -5.66
C ASN A 50 -45.16 -35.34 -6.06
N ARG A 51 -45.22 -36.15 -7.14
CA ARG A 51 -44.08 -36.93 -7.67
C ARG A 51 -42.84 -36.08 -7.96
N GLN A 52 -43.00 -34.82 -8.42
CA GLN A 52 -41.85 -33.94 -8.70
C GLN A 52 -41.14 -33.50 -7.42
N LEU A 53 -41.88 -33.18 -6.36
CA LEU A 53 -41.29 -32.79 -5.07
C LEU A 53 -40.64 -33.99 -4.35
N ILE A 54 -41.22 -35.18 -4.48
CA ILE A 54 -40.60 -36.43 -3.99
C ILE A 54 -39.29 -36.71 -4.74
N ALA A 55 -39.25 -36.51 -6.06
CA ALA A 55 -38.04 -36.66 -6.86
C ALA A 55 -36.96 -35.64 -6.47
N ILE A 56 -37.35 -34.38 -6.25
CA ILE A 56 -36.45 -33.33 -5.74
C ILE A 56 -35.93 -33.70 -4.34
N ARG A 57 -36.78 -34.22 -3.45
CA ARG A 57 -36.37 -34.67 -2.11
C ARG A 57 -35.43 -35.86 -2.18
N LYS A 58 -35.68 -36.84 -3.05
CA LYS A 58 -34.76 -37.96 -3.31
C LYS A 58 -33.44 -37.48 -3.89
N ALA A 59 -33.45 -36.51 -4.80
CA ALA A 59 -32.24 -35.92 -5.37
C ALA A 59 -31.44 -35.12 -4.31
N PHE A 60 -32.11 -34.36 -3.44
CA PHE A 60 -31.49 -33.67 -2.32
C PHE A 60 -30.95 -34.64 -1.27
N ALA A 61 -31.71 -35.67 -0.90
CA ALA A 61 -31.27 -36.71 0.03
C ALA A 61 -30.10 -37.53 -0.56
N SER A 62 -30.14 -37.86 -1.85
CA SER A 62 -29.03 -38.47 -2.59
C SER A 62 -27.78 -37.59 -2.58
N ARG A 63 -27.91 -36.27 -2.83
CA ARG A 63 -26.79 -35.31 -2.76
C ARG A 63 -26.26 -35.10 -1.34
N ARG A 64 -27.11 -35.23 -0.32
CA ARG A 64 -26.70 -35.13 1.10
C ARG A 64 -26.08 -36.43 1.60
N ASN A 65 -26.54 -37.58 1.12
CA ASN A 65 -26.03 -38.89 1.48
C ASN A 65 -24.76 -39.26 0.70
N SER A 66 -24.59 -38.78 -0.55
CA SER A 66 -23.33 -38.91 -1.28
C SER A 66 -22.18 -38.09 -0.67
N ARG A 67 -22.49 -37.11 0.20
CA ARG A 67 -21.53 -36.39 1.03
C ARG A 67 -21.23 -37.06 2.38
N LYS A 68 -21.93 -38.14 2.74
CA LYS A 68 -21.81 -38.87 4.02
C LYS A 68 -21.29 -40.30 3.84
N GLY A 69 -20.58 -40.59 2.75
CA GLY A 69 -19.76 -41.81 2.67
C GLY A 69 -18.56 -41.71 3.63
N PRO A 70 -17.99 -42.84 4.08
CA PRO A 70 -16.78 -42.85 4.92
C PRO A 70 -15.55 -42.25 4.20
N PHE A 71 -15.61 -42.15 2.87
CA PHE A 71 -14.62 -41.45 2.06
C PHE A 71 -15.08 -40.02 1.82
N GLN A 72 -14.33 -39.05 2.35
CA GLN A 72 -14.49 -37.65 1.95
C GLN A 72 -14.34 -37.55 0.43
N ARG A 73 -15.11 -36.66 -0.18
CA ARG A 73 -15.12 -36.39 -1.63
C ARG A 73 -13.67 -36.31 -2.13
N LEU A 74 -13.18 -37.35 -2.82
CA LEU A 74 -11.82 -37.37 -3.37
C LEU A 74 -11.68 -36.14 -4.26
N LEU A 75 -10.82 -35.21 -3.84
CA LEU A 75 -10.53 -34.02 -4.60
C LEU A 75 -9.64 -34.42 -5.77
N ALA A 76 -9.74 -33.71 -6.89
CA ALA A 76 -8.86 -33.98 -8.02
C ALA A 76 -7.39 -33.81 -7.57
N PRO A 77 -6.46 -34.67 -8.02
CA PRO A 77 -5.06 -34.53 -7.67
C PRO A 77 -4.55 -33.17 -8.16
N HIS A 78 -3.83 -32.47 -7.28
CA HIS A 78 -3.14 -31.23 -7.59
C HIS A 78 -1.76 -31.50 -8.18
N ALA A 79 -1.11 -30.49 -8.75
CA ALA A 79 0.18 -30.63 -9.44
C ALA A 79 1.32 -31.19 -8.55
N TYR A 80 1.19 -31.06 -7.24
CA TYR A 80 2.19 -31.49 -6.25
C TYR A 80 1.77 -32.75 -5.47
N SER A 81 0.80 -33.52 -5.97
CA SER A 81 0.29 -34.70 -5.27
C SER A 81 1.38 -35.74 -5.03
N ASP A 82 2.36 -35.84 -5.92
CA ASP A 82 3.48 -36.78 -5.77
C ASP A 82 4.50 -36.33 -4.72
N LEU A 83 4.61 -35.01 -4.49
CA LEU A 83 5.55 -34.42 -3.53
C LEU A 83 4.98 -34.38 -2.12
N PHE A 84 3.72 -33.96 -1.98
CA PHE A 84 3.11 -33.70 -0.67
C PHE A 84 1.91 -34.60 -0.35
N GLY A 85 1.38 -35.37 -1.31
CA GLY A 85 0.12 -36.09 -1.14
C GLY A 85 -1.09 -35.17 -0.98
N ASP A 86 -2.28 -35.74 -0.78
CA ASP A 86 -3.54 -34.98 -0.67
C ASP A 86 -3.68 -34.25 0.68
N PRO A 87 -3.78 -32.90 0.69
CA PRO A 87 -3.93 -32.08 1.89
C PRO A 87 -5.12 -32.41 2.78
N THR A 88 -6.13 -33.07 2.23
CA THR A 88 -7.34 -33.48 2.96
C THR A 88 -6.98 -34.41 4.12
N TYR A 89 -5.94 -35.24 3.96
CA TYR A 89 -5.53 -36.25 4.94
C TYR A 89 -4.46 -35.80 5.92
N TYR A 90 -3.92 -34.59 5.77
CA TYR A 90 -2.87 -34.11 6.68
C TYR A 90 -3.35 -34.06 8.13
N SER A 91 -2.49 -34.50 9.03
CA SER A 91 -2.57 -34.14 10.44
C SER A 91 -2.27 -32.65 10.64
N ASN A 92 -2.62 -32.09 11.80
CA ASN A 92 -2.37 -30.67 12.09
C ASN A 92 -0.87 -30.30 12.02
N LYS A 93 0.03 -31.24 12.34
CA LYS A 93 1.49 -31.03 12.25
C LYS A 93 1.97 -31.07 10.80
N GLU A 94 1.49 -32.02 10.02
CA GLU A 94 1.81 -32.13 8.59
C GLU A 94 1.27 -30.93 7.81
N LEU A 95 0.04 -30.49 8.10
CA LEU A 95 -0.53 -29.31 7.46
C LEU A 95 0.36 -28.09 7.64
N HIS A 96 0.78 -27.81 8.88
CA HIS A 96 1.70 -26.70 9.16
C HIS A 96 3.03 -26.85 8.42
N ARG A 97 3.69 -28.00 8.55
CA ARG A 97 5.00 -28.24 7.91
C ARG A 97 4.94 -28.15 6.38
N THR A 98 3.89 -28.71 5.79
CA THR A 98 3.70 -28.69 4.34
C THR A 98 3.35 -27.29 3.85
N CYS A 99 2.54 -26.52 4.59
CA CYS A 99 2.27 -25.12 4.24
C CYS A 99 3.55 -24.29 4.23
N THR A 100 4.37 -24.38 5.28
CA THR A 100 5.61 -23.60 5.39
C THR A 100 6.61 -24.00 4.31
N MET A 101 6.81 -25.30 4.10
CA MET A 101 7.73 -25.82 3.07
C MET A 101 7.26 -25.47 1.65
N ALA A 102 5.96 -25.57 1.37
CA ALA A 102 5.41 -25.18 0.07
C ALA A 102 5.54 -23.68 -0.19
N ALA A 103 5.41 -22.85 0.84
CA ALA A 103 5.63 -21.41 0.74
C ALA A 103 7.11 -21.05 0.55
N GLU A 104 8.03 -21.71 1.26
CA GLU A 104 9.48 -21.58 1.06
C GLU A 104 9.88 -21.97 -0.38
N MET A 105 9.26 -23.02 -0.92
CA MET A 105 9.43 -23.45 -2.31
C MET A 105 8.68 -22.56 -3.32
N ARG A 106 7.93 -21.55 -2.87
CA ARG A 106 7.12 -20.63 -3.71
C ARG A 106 6.20 -21.35 -4.70
N LEU A 107 5.57 -22.44 -4.26
CA LEU A 107 4.69 -23.25 -5.10
C LEU A 107 3.36 -22.54 -5.36
N THR A 108 2.98 -22.22 -6.60
CA THR A 108 1.81 -21.35 -6.88
C THR A 108 0.54 -22.09 -7.32
N ASP A 109 0.51 -23.42 -7.35
CA ASP A 109 -0.66 -24.17 -7.84
C ASP A 109 -1.95 -23.84 -7.07
N ARG A 110 -2.96 -23.38 -7.81
CA ARG A 110 -4.23 -22.91 -7.25
C ARG A 110 -5.02 -24.03 -6.58
N LEU A 111 -4.97 -25.24 -7.15
CA LEU A 111 -5.74 -26.39 -6.62
C LEU A 111 -5.16 -26.86 -5.30
N PHE A 112 -3.83 -26.96 -5.20
CA PHE A 112 -3.14 -27.27 -3.96
C PHE A 112 -3.53 -26.29 -2.82
N TRP A 113 -3.38 -24.98 -3.03
CA TRP A 113 -3.71 -23.99 -1.99
C TRP A 113 -5.20 -23.93 -1.67
N TRP A 114 -6.07 -24.22 -2.64
CA TRP A 114 -7.50 -24.36 -2.37
C TRP A 114 -7.78 -25.54 -1.42
N GLN A 115 -7.14 -26.70 -1.63
CA GLN A 115 -7.29 -27.87 -0.75
C GLN A 115 -6.72 -27.61 0.65
N ILE A 116 -5.58 -26.92 0.74
CA ILE A 116 -5.00 -26.46 2.00
C ILE A 116 -5.97 -25.53 2.74
N CYS A 117 -6.56 -24.55 2.05
CA CYS A 117 -7.54 -23.63 2.64
C CYS A 117 -8.80 -24.36 3.11
N GLU A 118 -9.32 -25.32 2.33
CA GLU A 118 -10.45 -26.18 2.74
C GLU A 118 -10.12 -27.01 3.99
N LYS A 119 -8.89 -27.53 4.10
CA LYS A 119 -8.44 -28.23 5.30
C LYS A 119 -8.36 -27.29 6.48
N LEU A 120 -7.76 -26.10 6.33
CA LEU A 120 -7.68 -25.07 7.37
C LEU A 120 -9.05 -24.68 7.90
N ARG A 121 -10.08 -24.54 7.03
CA ARG A 121 -11.47 -24.28 7.46
C ARG A 121 -11.99 -25.32 8.45
N LYS A 122 -11.57 -26.58 8.33
CA LYS A 122 -12.04 -27.71 9.16
C LYS A 122 -11.26 -27.88 10.45
N VAL A 123 -10.01 -27.40 10.53
CA VAL A 123 -9.12 -27.62 11.68
C VAL A 123 -8.81 -26.35 12.47
N ARG A 124 -9.36 -25.21 12.07
CA ARG A 124 -9.05 -23.88 12.67
C ARG A 124 -9.30 -23.79 14.17
N ASP A 125 -10.29 -24.50 14.68
CA ASP A 125 -10.74 -24.51 16.08
C ASP A 125 -9.91 -25.46 16.96
N ILE A 126 -9.13 -26.36 16.36
CA ILE A 126 -8.32 -27.37 17.06
C ILE A 126 -6.82 -27.06 16.93
N MET A 127 -6.43 -26.28 15.92
CA MET A 127 -5.03 -25.94 15.68
C MET A 127 -4.54 -24.87 16.66
N ASN A 128 -3.30 -25.00 17.14
CA ASN A 128 -2.66 -23.97 17.95
C ASN A 128 -2.56 -22.66 17.14
N ILE A 129 -2.91 -21.54 17.77
CA ILE A 129 -2.98 -20.22 17.14
C ILE A 129 -1.70 -19.79 16.43
N ASN A 130 -0.52 -20.12 16.97
CA ASN A 130 0.77 -19.78 16.34
C ASN A 130 0.97 -20.56 15.04
N ARG A 131 0.58 -21.85 15.02
CA ARG A 131 0.63 -22.65 13.79
C ARG A 131 -0.41 -22.21 12.78
N LEU A 132 -1.58 -21.78 13.25
CA LEU A 132 -2.63 -21.23 12.38
C LEU A 132 -2.13 -19.95 11.70
N LEU A 133 -1.45 -19.07 12.44
CA LEU A 133 -0.81 -17.87 11.92
C LEU A 133 0.26 -18.22 10.87
N SER A 134 1.17 -19.14 11.16
CA SER A 134 2.20 -19.54 10.18
C SER A 134 1.60 -20.14 8.90
N CYS A 135 0.51 -20.92 9.00
CA CYS A 135 -0.21 -21.40 7.82
C CYS A 135 -0.84 -20.25 7.03
N LEU A 136 -1.47 -19.29 7.72
CA LEU A 136 -2.06 -18.12 7.09
C LEU A 136 -1.00 -17.26 6.39
N SER A 137 0.12 -17.00 7.06
CA SER A 137 1.28 -16.29 6.51
C SER A 137 1.84 -16.99 5.27
N SER A 138 1.91 -18.34 5.29
CA SER A 138 2.32 -19.15 4.13
C SER A 138 1.35 -19.03 2.95
N VAL A 139 0.05 -19.01 3.20
CA VAL A 139 -0.98 -18.82 2.15
C VAL A 139 -0.87 -17.42 1.53
N ILE A 140 -0.64 -16.41 2.36
CA ILE A 140 -0.51 -15.01 1.92
C ILE A 140 0.84 -14.75 1.23
N SER A 141 1.93 -15.37 1.66
CA SER A 141 3.26 -15.20 1.03
C SER A 141 3.26 -15.69 -0.42
N VAL A 142 2.46 -16.71 -0.71
CA VAL A 142 2.24 -17.25 -2.07
C VAL A 142 1.09 -16.54 -2.80
N LYS A 143 0.50 -15.50 -2.21
CA LYS A 143 -0.55 -14.65 -2.80
C LYS A 143 -1.85 -15.40 -3.13
N TYR A 144 -2.11 -16.50 -2.43
CA TYR A 144 -3.42 -17.14 -2.52
C TYR A 144 -4.39 -16.43 -1.58
N PHE A 145 -5.11 -15.43 -2.10
CA PHE A 145 -6.05 -14.65 -1.28
C PHE A 145 -7.42 -15.30 -1.23
N ASP A 146 -7.80 -15.78 -0.03
CA ASP A 146 -9.12 -16.33 0.26
C ASP A 146 -9.83 -15.47 1.33
N PRO A 147 -10.60 -14.45 0.92
CA PRO A 147 -11.24 -13.53 1.86
C PRO A 147 -12.22 -14.22 2.82
N ASP A 148 -12.86 -15.31 2.39
CA ASP A 148 -13.82 -16.03 3.22
C ASP A 148 -13.12 -16.84 4.31
N LEU A 149 -11.96 -17.42 4.01
CA LEU A 149 -11.10 -18.05 5.02
C LEU A 149 -10.68 -17.04 6.09
N LEU A 150 -10.16 -15.88 5.69
CA LEU A 150 -9.72 -14.81 6.61
C LEU A 150 -10.88 -14.33 7.48
N ARG A 151 -12.06 -14.06 6.91
CA ARG A 151 -13.24 -13.67 7.69
C ARG A 151 -13.59 -14.72 8.75
N MET A 152 -13.54 -16.00 8.40
CA MET A 152 -13.81 -17.08 9.35
C MET A 152 -12.73 -17.21 10.43
N MET A 153 -11.46 -17.09 10.06
CA MET A 153 -10.34 -17.19 10.99
C MET A 153 -10.27 -16.01 11.97
N SER A 154 -10.80 -14.84 11.60
CA SER A 154 -10.75 -13.64 12.44
C SER A 154 -11.27 -13.88 13.87
N ARG A 155 -12.32 -14.70 14.02
CA ARG A 155 -12.86 -15.08 15.33
C ARG A 155 -11.86 -15.86 16.18
N GLU A 156 -11.20 -16.86 15.59
CA GLU A 156 -10.24 -17.71 16.33
C GLU A 156 -9.05 -16.87 16.84
N PHE A 157 -8.61 -15.88 16.04
CA PHE A 157 -7.56 -14.95 16.45
C PHE A 157 -8.02 -13.93 17.49
N VAL A 158 -9.28 -13.49 17.46
CA VAL A 158 -9.83 -12.60 18.50
C VAL A 158 -9.85 -13.29 19.86
N ASP A 159 -10.32 -14.54 19.90
CA ASP A 159 -10.47 -15.31 21.14
C ASP A 159 -9.11 -15.60 21.81
N ASP A 160 -8.06 -15.81 21.01
CA ASP A 160 -6.71 -16.17 21.46
C ASP A 160 -5.65 -15.07 21.27
N MET A 161 -6.07 -13.81 21.08
CA MET A 161 -5.18 -12.68 20.79
C MET A 161 -4.11 -12.44 21.87
N ASN A 162 -4.41 -12.81 23.12
CA ASN A 162 -3.50 -12.70 24.26
C ASN A 162 -2.33 -13.71 24.22
N LYS A 163 -2.42 -14.78 23.41
CA LYS A 163 -1.37 -15.81 23.28
C LYS A 163 -0.30 -15.44 22.25
N LEU A 164 -0.64 -14.60 21.27
CA LEU A 164 0.29 -14.13 20.25
C LEU A 164 1.27 -13.12 20.85
N SER A 165 2.50 -13.04 20.37
CA SER A 165 3.48 -11.99 20.67
C SER A 165 3.22 -10.71 19.85
N LEU A 166 3.94 -9.61 20.14
CA LEU A 166 3.81 -8.37 19.34
C LEU A 166 4.20 -8.57 17.87
N ALA A 167 5.23 -9.40 17.62
CA ALA A 167 5.66 -9.73 16.26
C ALA A 167 4.61 -10.58 15.53
N GLU A 168 4.02 -11.57 16.20
CA GLU A 168 2.94 -12.40 15.64
C GLU A 168 1.65 -11.58 15.38
N ILE A 169 1.34 -10.60 16.25
CA ILE A 169 0.23 -9.67 15.98
C ILE A 169 0.53 -8.82 14.74
N ALA A 170 1.76 -8.32 14.57
CA ALA A 170 2.16 -7.57 13.38
C ALA A 170 2.04 -8.42 12.11
N GLU A 171 2.52 -9.67 12.14
CA GLU A 171 2.42 -10.62 11.03
C GLU A 171 0.96 -10.95 10.69
N LEU A 172 0.11 -11.15 11.70
CA LEU A 172 -1.31 -11.38 11.52
C LEU A 172 -1.98 -10.18 10.83
N MET A 173 -1.74 -8.97 11.35
CA MET A 173 -2.31 -7.76 10.77
C MET A 173 -1.83 -7.55 9.33
N GLU A 174 -0.55 -7.81 9.07
CA GLU A 174 0.03 -7.77 7.74
C GLU A 174 -0.66 -8.74 6.76
N CYS A 175 -1.01 -9.95 7.20
CA CYS A 175 -1.77 -10.90 6.40
C CYS A 175 -3.13 -10.33 5.95
N TYR A 176 -3.84 -9.66 6.86
CA TYR A 176 -5.13 -9.04 6.57
C TYR A 176 -5.00 -7.82 5.66
N VAL A 177 -3.96 -7.00 5.84
CA VAL A 177 -3.68 -5.85 4.96
C VAL A 177 -3.37 -6.34 3.55
N ARG A 178 -2.48 -7.33 3.40
CA ARG A 178 -2.11 -7.89 2.09
C ARG A 178 -3.29 -8.51 1.35
N ALA A 179 -4.20 -9.16 2.08
CA ALA A 179 -5.42 -9.71 1.53
C ALA A 179 -6.55 -8.68 1.32
N ASN A 180 -6.35 -7.43 1.77
CA ASN A 180 -7.36 -6.38 1.79
C ASN A 180 -8.68 -6.84 2.45
N VAL A 181 -8.57 -7.49 3.61
CA VAL A 181 -9.71 -7.95 4.41
C VAL A 181 -9.78 -7.17 5.70
N PHE A 182 -10.92 -6.52 5.95
CA PHE A 182 -11.16 -5.78 7.18
C PHE A 182 -12.07 -6.58 8.12
N SER A 183 -11.65 -6.71 9.39
CA SER A 183 -12.46 -7.25 10.48
C SER A 183 -12.35 -6.32 11.69
N VAL A 184 -13.46 -5.68 12.05
CA VAL A 184 -13.53 -4.69 13.14
C VAL A 184 -13.11 -5.31 14.47
N ASP A 185 -13.66 -6.49 14.78
CA ASP A 185 -13.40 -7.18 16.05
C ASP A 185 -11.92 -7.56 16.18
N LEU A 186 -11.31 -8.02 15.08
CA LEU A 186 -9.89 -8.36 15.04
C LEU A 186 -9.00 -7.14 15.25
N VAL A 187 -9.28 -6.05 14.51
CA VAL A 187 -8.51 -4.80 14.60
C VAL A 187 -8.58 -4.22 16.00
N ASN A 188 -9.77 -4.22 16.63
CA ASN A 188 -9.95 -3.74 17.99
C ASN A 188 -9.25 -4.63 19.03
N ALA A 189 -9.38 -5.96 18.90
CA ALA A 189 -8.72 -6.90 19.81
C ALA A 189 -7.19 -6.80 19.70
N ALA A 190 -6.66 -6.77 18.47
CA ALA A 190 -5.24 -6.60 18.20
C ALA A 190 -4.74 -5.24 18.71
N GLY A 191 -5.48 -4.16 18.44
CA GLY A 191 -5.15 -2.81 18.87
C GLY A 191 -5.09 -2.66 20.38
N ASN A 192 -6.10 -3.17 21.09
CA ASN A 192 -6.15 -3.14 22.56
C ASN A 192 -5.05 -4.00 23.20
N SER A 193 -4.84 -5.22 22.68
CA SER A 193 -3.76 -6.11 23.16
C SER A 193 -2.38 -5.48 22.94
N THR A 194 -2.15 -4.89 21.77
CA THR A 194 -0.91 -4.21 21.42
C THR A 194 -0.69 -2.98 22.30
N ALA A 195 -1.70 -2.12 22.46
CA ALA A 195 -1.60 -0.92 23.29
C ALA A 195 -1.28 -1.29 24.75
N ALA A 196 -1.98 -2.26 25.33
CA ALA A 196 -1.75 -2.71 26.70
C ALA A 196 -0.31 -3.19 26.92
N ARG A 197 0.22 -4.00 25.98
CA ARG A 197 1.59 -4.51 26.06
C ARG A 197 2.64 -3.42 25.87
N LEU A 198 2.49 -2.57 24.86
CA LEU A 198 3.42 -1.46 24.66
C LEU A 198 3.44 -0.54 25.88
N MET A 199 2.28 -0.25 26.49
CA MET A 199 2.21 0.51 27.74
C MET A 199 2.94 -0.16 28.90
N THR A 200 2.93 -1.50 29.01
CA THR A 200 3.77 -2.19 30.02
C THR A 200 5.25 -2.00 29.77
N HIS A 201 5.69 -2.01 28.50
CA HIS A 201 7.10 -1.72 28.15
C HIS A 201 7.47 -0.27 28.45
N VAL A 202 6.58 0.70 28.17
CA VAL A 202 6.80 2.11 28.51
C VAL A 202 6.95 2.30 30.02
N LYS A 203 6.05 1.71 30.83
CA LYS A 203 6.13 1.78 32.30
C LYS A 203 7.41 1.14 32.84
N GLY A 204 7.79 -0.03 32.33
CA GLY A 204 9.06 -0.69 32.68
C GLY A 204 10.25 0.21 32.37
N ALA A 205 10.28 0.80 31.18
CA ALA A 205 11.32 1.71 30.72
C ALA A 205 11.48 2.97 31.58
N LEU A 206 10.38 3.55 32.07
CA LEU A 206 10.41 4.73 32.94
C LEU A 206 10.94 4.39 34.34
N ASN A 207 10.58 3.22 34.88
CA ASN A 207 11.04 2.79 36.21
C ASN A 207 12.54 2.46 36.24
N THR A 208 13.13 2.00 35.12
CA THR A 208 14.58 1.74 35.04
C THR A 208 15.42 3.02 34.96
N GLU A 209 14.83 4.12 34.48
CA GLU A 209 15.50 5.42 34.39
C GLU A 209 15.49 6.15 35.74
N SER A 210 14.43 6.00 36.55
CA SER A 210 14.38 6.62 37.88
C SER A 210 15.32 5.96 38.89
N SER A 211 15.63 4.67 38.74
CA SER A 211 16.55 3.94 39.64
C SER A 211 18.04 4.14 39.33
N ARG A 212 18.40 4.76 38.19
CA ARG A 212 19.80 5.09 37.86
C ARG A 212 20.32 6.37 38.51
N VAL A 213 19.48 7.10 39.24
CA VAL A 213 19.87 8.38 39.87
C VAL A 213 20.29 8.20 41.35
N ASP A 214 19.99 7.06 42.01
CA ASP A 214 20.21 6.93 43.46
C ASP A 214 21.13 5.80 43.96
N ASP A 215 21.63 4.85 43.13
CA ASP A 215 22.45 3.74 43.64
C ASP A 215 23.88 3.71 43.05
N GLN A 216 24.77 4.47 43.68
CA GLN A 216 26.19 4.09 43.80
C GLN A 216 26.33 3.13 44.99
N HIS A 217 26.02 1.84 44.80
CA HIS A 217 26.58 0.68 45.50
C HIS A 217 25.68 -0.55 45.28
N ASP A 218 26.04 -1.42 44.34
CA ASP A 218 26.46 -2.79 44.69
C ASP A 218 26.86 -3.57 43.43
N ASP A 219 28.13 -3.99 43.40
CA ASP A 219 28.66 -4.95 42.46
C ASP A 219 28.09 -6.33 42.81
N ASN A 220 27.03 -6.76 42.11
CA ASN A 220 26.73 -8.18 41.94
C ASN A 220 26.08 -8.42 40.57
N ALA A 221 26.94 -8.48 39.56
CA ALA A 221 26.63 -9.05 38.26
C ALA A 221 26.35 -10.54 38.42
N THR A 222 25.08 -10.92 38.49
CA THR A 222 24.65 -12.32 38.29
C THR A 222 23.44 -12.39 37.36
N ASP A 223 23.71 -12.91 36.15
CA ASP A 223 22.78 -13.69 35.33
C ASP A 223 21.38 -13.09 35.03
N CYS A 224 21.33 -11.98 34.30
CA CYS A 224 20.12 -11.57 33.57
C CYS A 224 20.07 -12.22 32.17
N LYS A 225 19.93 -13.55 32.10
CA LYS A 225 19.51 -14.27 30.86
C LYS A 225 18.02 -14.08 30.52
N ALA A 226 17.37 -13.03 31.04
CA ALA A 226 15.94 -12.74 30.87
C ALA A 226 15.65 -11.54 29.96
N GLU A 227 16.66 -10.82 29.47
CA GLU A 227 16.46 -9.59 28.68
C GLU A 227 16.10 -9.83 27.20
N GLU A 228 16.23 -11.04 26.67
CA GLU A 228 15.90 -11.35 25.27
C GLU A 228 14.39 -11.46 24.97
N SER A 229 13.52 -11.48 26.00
CA SER A 229 12.07 -11.64 25.81
C SER A 229 11.26 -10.34 25.86
N LEU A 230 11.90 -9.22 26.20
CA LEU A 230 11.21 -7.99 26.63
C LEU A 230 11.41 -6.77 25.70
N THR A 231 12.14 -6.91 24.60
CA THR A 231 12.31 -5.84 23.62
C THR A 231 11.44 -6.11 22.41
N ALA A 232 10.38 -5.32 22.22
CA ALA A 232 9.68 -5.28 20.94
C ALA A 232 10.73 -4.98 19.87
N ARG A 233 11.00 -5.95 18.96
CA ARG A 233 11.98 -5.75 17.90
C ARG A 233 11.63 -4.43 17.20
N PRO A 234 12.58 -3.48 17.06
CA PRO A 234 12.28 -2.14 16.55
C PRO A 234 11.56 -2.16 15.19
N GLU A 235 11.85 -3.15 14.35
CA GLU A 235 11.21 -3.43 13.05
C GLU A 235 9.69 -3.69 13.15
N THR A 236 9.23 -4.26 14.27
CA THR A 236 7.83 -4.58 14.53
C THR A 236 6.99 -3.32 14.70
N LEU A 237 7.57 -2.26 15.28
CA LEU A 237 6.87 -1.00 15.55
C LEU A 237 6.39 -0.33 14.26
N GLY A 238 7.25 -0.30 13.23
CA GLY A 238 6.90 0.26 11.92
C GLY A 238 5.80 -0.54 11.22
N SER A 239 5.84 -1.86 11.34
CA SER A 239 4.82 -2.76 10.77
C SER A 239 3.46 -2.59 11.46
N LEU A 240 3.44 -2.51 12.80
CA LEU A 240 2.23 -2.24 13.57
C LEU A 240 1.64 -0.88 13.21
N ALA A 241 2.45 0.19 13.21
CA ALA A 241 2.00 1.53 12.84
C ALA A 241 1.37 1.55 11.44
N LYS A 242 2.03 0.93 10.45
CA LYS A 242 1.52 0.83 9.08
C LYS A 242 0.20 0.06 9.01
N CYS A 243 0.09 -1.08 9.68
CA CYS A 243 -1.12 -1.91 9.61
C CYS A 243 -2.32 -1.25 10.29
N PHE A 244 -2.14 -0.67 11.48
CA PHE A 244 -3.24 0.02 12.18
C PHE A 244 -3.68 1.29 11.44
N LYS A 245 -2.73 2.05 10.88
CA LYS A 245 -3.04 3.20 10.02
C LYS A 245 -3.80 2.80 8.75
N TYR A 246 -3.42 1.69 8.12
CA TYR A 246 -4.13 1.17 6.94
C TYR A 246 -5.61 0.89 7.24
N PHE A 247 -5.91 0.34 8.41
CA PHE A 247 -7.28 0.08 8.85
C PHE A 247 -7.99 1.29 9.49
N GLY A 248 -7.31 2.44 9.60
CA GLY A 248 -7.85 3.64 10.24
C GLY A 248 -8.19 3.43 11.72
N TYR A 249 -7.49 2.53 12.41
CA TYR A 249 -7.69 2.29 13.84
C TYR A 249 -7.23 3.51 14.64
N ARG A 250 -8.04 3.97 15.59
CA ARG A 250 -7.72 5.14 16.42
C ARG A 250 -7.55 4.72 17.86
N ASN A 251 -6.34 4.86 18.39
CA ASN A 251 -6.04 4.67 19.79
C ASN A 251 -4.81 5.48 20.15
N ARG A 252 -5.02 6.55 20.93
CA ARG A 252 -3.96 7.48 21.34
C ARG A 252 -2.80 6.76 22.03
N ASP A 253 -3.10 5.88 22.99
CA ASP A 253 -2.10 5.19 23.80
C ASP A 253 -1.23 4.26 22.95
N LEU A 254 -1.83 3.60 21.95
CA LEU A 254 -1.09 2.79 20.99
C LEU A 254 -0.04 3.62 20.26
N TYR A 255 -0.46 4.71 19.62
CA TYR A 255 0.42 5.53 18.78
C TYR A 255 1.49 6.27 19.60
N LEU A 256 1.13 6.79 20.78
CA LEU A 256 2.10 7.38 21.71
C LEU A 256 3.11 6.36 22.23
N SER A 257 2.68 5.14 22.53
CA SER A 257 3.61 4.08 22.97
C SER A 257 4.58 3.67 21.88
N ILE A 258 4.09 3.57 20.62
CA ILE A 258 4.95 3.32 19.46
C ILE A 258 5.96 4.46 19.30
N ALA A 259 5.51 5.72 19.38
CA ALA A 259 6.37 6.88 19.26
C ALA A 259 7.45 6.92 20.36
N PHE A 260 7.07 6.72 21.62
CA PHE A 260 7.99 6.70 22.76
C PHE A 260 9.08 5.62 22.61
N LEU A 261 8.67 4.38 22.30
CA LEU A 261 9.62 3.28 22.14
C LEU A 261 10.53 3.48 20.92
N ALA A 262 10.00 4.07 19.83
CA ALA A 262 10.80 4.41 18.66
C ALA A 262 11.84 5.51 18.98
N ILE A 263 11.47 6.53 19.75
CA ILE A 263 12.41 7.57 20.23
C ILE A 263 13.50 6.93 21.09
N LYS A 264 13.12 6.09 22.06
CA LYS A 264 14.06 5.43 22.98
C LYS A 264 15.05 4.51 22.26
N HIS A 265 14.58 3.77 21.26
CA HIS A 265 15.38 2.80 20.51
C HIS A 265 15.82 3.32 19.13
N TRP A 266 15.84 4.64 18.91
CA TRP A 266 16.13 5.23 17.60
C TRP A 266 17.44 4.77 16.97
N ARG A 267 18.49 4.64 17.78
CA ARG A 267 19.83 4.18 17.34
C ARG A 267 19.87 2.72 16.92
N HIS A 268 18.88 1.91 17.32
CA HIS A 268 18.79 0.50 16.96
C HIS A 268 17.89 0.25 15.74
N LEU A 269 17.21 1.29 15.24
CA LEU A 269 16.39 1.20 14.03
C LEU A 269 17.28 1.36 12.79
N ASP A 270 17.07 0.50 11.80
CA ASP A 270 17.59 0.68 10.45
C ASP A 270 16.91 1.87 9.74
N LEU A 271 17.47 2.30 8.61
CA LEU A 271 16.87 3.35 7.79
C LEU A 271 15.39 3.07 7.48
N TYR A 272 15.06 1.83 7.12
CA TYR A 272 13.70 1.42 6.78
C TYR A 272 12.76 1.47 7.97
N GLY A 273 13.20 1.02 9.15
CA GLY A 273 12.45 1.10 10.41
C GLY A 273 12.21 2.54 10.84
N LYS A 274 13.24 3.40 10.79
CA LYS A 274 13.13 4.85 11.06
C LYS A 274 12.07 5.48 10.16
N CYS A 275 12.13 5.24 8.85
CA CYS A 275 11.17 5.79 7.89
C CYS A 275 9.77 5.20 8.04
N ALA A 276 9.66 3.87 8.26
CA ALA A 276 8.38 3.19 8.39
C ALA A 276 7.63 3.65 9.65
N VAL A 277 8.30 3.82 10.78
CA VAL A 277 7.66 4.36 11.98
C VAL A 277 7.21 5.80 11.73
N PHE A 278 8.10 6.68 11.29
CA PHE A 278 7.77 8.11 11.17
C PHE A 278 6.68 8.39 10.13
N SER A 279 6.74 7.77 8.95
CA SER A 279 5.73 7.97 7.89
C SER A 279 4.33 7.50 8.29
N ASN A 280 4.23 6.55 9.23
CA ASN A 280 2.97 5.95 9.67
C ASN A 280 2.46 6.49 11.00
N LEU A 281 3.17 7.39 11.68
CA LEU A 281 2.66 8.11 12.84
C LEU A 281 2.16 9.49 12.43
N ASP A 282 0.85 9.72 12.55
CA ASP A 282 0.24 11.03 12.32
C ASP A 282 0.07 11.76 13.66
N PRO A 283 0.50 13.03 13.80
CA PRO A 283 0.25 13.80 15.02
C PRO A 283 -1.23 13.88 15.41
N ARG A 284 -2.14 13.79 14.43
CA ARG A 284 -3.59 13.75 14.67
C ARG A 284 -4.02 12.50 15.42
N ASP A 285 -3.27 11.41 15.34
CA ASP A 285 -3.56 10.16 16.05
C ASP A 285 -3.11 10.20 17.53
N PHE A 286 -2.35 11.23 17.93
CA PHE A 286 -1.96 11.47 19.33
C PHE A 286 -3.01 12.26 20.12
N GLN A 287 -4.01 12.83 19.43
CA GLN A 287 -5.07 13.59 20.07
C GLN A 287 -6.12 12.65 20.70
N PRO A 288 -6.67 12.98 21.87
CA PRO A 288 -7.78 12.23 22.44
C PRO A 288 -8.99 12.27 21.51
N GLU A 289 -9.78 11.20 21.48
CA GLU A 289 -11.06 11.23 20.76
C GLU A 289 -11.92 12.35 21.34
N ASN A 290 -12.42 13.25 20.47
CA ASN A 290 -13.36 14.32 20.81
C ASN A 290 -14.70 13.72 21.29
N THR A 291 -14.68 13.12 22.46
CA THR A 291 -15.86 12.89 23.29
C THR A 291 -16.19 14.26 23.86
N GLY A 292 -17.39 14.78 23.58
CA GLY A 292 -17.78 16.18 23.83
C GLY A 292 -17.90 16.58 25.31
N ALA A 293 -16.89 16.30 26.13
CA ALA A 293 -16.77 16.73 27.51
C ALA A 293 -15.71 17.84 27.62
N GLU A 294 -16.18 18.99 28.08
CA GLU A 294 -15.51 20.27 28.24
C GLU A 294 -14.43 20.26 29.34
N ASN A 295 -13.26 19.65 29.08
CA ASN A 295 -12.08 19.81 29.95
C ASN A 295 -10.95 20.48 29.15
N THR A 296 -10.93 21.81 29.16
CA THR A 296 -9.93 22.66 28.48
C THR A 296 -8.49 22.34 28.89
N VAL A 297 -8.24 22.09 30.18
CA VAL A 297 -6.91 21.75 30.72
C VAL A 297 -6.39 20.41 30.18
N SER A 298 -7.26 19.41 30.03
CA SER A 298 -6.86 18.10 29.48
C SER A 298 -6.56 18.15 27.98
N ALA A 299 -7.16 19.10 27.26
CA ALA A 299 -6.93 19.32 25.85
C ALA A 299 -5.60 20.04 25.60
N GLU A 300 -5.26 21.05 26.41
CA GLU A 300 -3.98 21.74 26.37
C GLU A 300 -2.80 20.80 26.63
N THR A 301 -2.86 19.98 27.69
CA THR A 301 -1.81 18.98 27.98
C THR A 301 -1.69 17.93 26.86
N ALA A 302 -2.80 17.58 26.18
CA ALA A 302 -2.75 16.63 25.07
C ALA A 302 -2.10 17.23 23.82
N LEU A 303 -2.33 18.52 23.54
CA LEU A 303 -1.68 19.25 22.46
C LEU A 303 -0.19 19.44 22.74
N GLU A 304 0.19 19.73 23.98
CA GLU A 304 1.60 19.80 24.41
C GLU A 304 2.31 18.45 24.20
N ILE A 305 1.74 17.34 24.68
CA ILE A 305 2.31 16.00 24.48
C ILE A 305 2.46 15.67 22.99
N THR A 306 1.44 16.01 22.19
CA THR A 306 1.46 15.82 20.73
C THR A 306 2.60 16.61 20.10
N ARG A 307 2.72 17.89 20.46
CA ARG A 307 3.77 18.80 19.97
C ARG A 307 5.16 18.31 20.36
N ASP A 308 5.38 17.99 21.62
CA ASP A 308 6.69 17.59 22.16
C ASP A 308 7.14 16.25 21.58
N THR A 309 6.22 15.28 21.46
CA THR A 309 6.52 13.98 20.83
C THR A 309 6.87 14.17 19.36
N THR A 310 6.11 14.98 18.62
CA THR A 310 6.37 15.25 17.20
C THR A 310 7.72 15.96 17.04
N ASN A 311 8.02 16.96 17.86
CA ASN A 311 9.29 17.69 17.85
C ASN A 311 10.48 16.77 18.18
N ALA A 312 10.33 15.89 19.17
CA ALA A 312 11.36 14.91 19.51
C ALA A 312 11.64 13.96 18.33
N MET A 313 10.60 13.41 17.70
CA MET A 313 10.76 12.56 16.51
C MET A 313 11.41 13.30 15.34
N MET A 314 11.05 14.56 15.10
CA MET A 314 11.65 15.36 14.03
C MET A 314 13.14 15.62 14.28
N ARG A 315 13.53 15.97 15.51
CA ARG A 315 14.93 16.21 15.87
C ARG A 315 15.82 14.99 15.67
N LEU A 316 15.28 13.78 15.80
CA LEU A 316 16.02 12.53 15.59
C LEU A 316 16.45 12.31 14.13
N PHE A 317 15.86 13.02 13.17
CA PHE A 317 16.26 13.00 11.77
C PHE A 317 17.40 13.97 11.44
N SER A 318 17.87 14.79 12.39
CA SER A 318 19.06 15.63 12.19
C SER A 318 20.35 14.83 12.07
N VAL A 319 20.37 13.58 12.57
CA VAL A 319 21.50 12.66 12.50
C VAL A 319 21.07 11.38 11.80
N PHE A 320 21.38 11.28 10.51
CA PHE A 320 21.23 10.03 9.75
C PHE A 320 22.52 9.21 9.84
N ASP A 321 22.40 7.93 10.19
CA ASP A 321 23.49 6.99 9.97
C ASP A 321 23.67 6.74 8.48
N ASP A 322 24.91 6.64 8.02
CA ASP A 322 25.21 6.52 6.60
C ASP A 322 24.89 5.17 5.97
N SER A 323 24.53 4.18 6.78
CA SER A 323 24.35 2.78 6.42
C SER A 323 23.05 2.51 5.64
N TYR A 324 22.96 2.99 4.40
CA TYR A 324 22.08 2.33 3.43
C TYR A 324 22.59 0.91 3.20
N TYR A 325 21.72 -0.08 3.39
CA TYR A 325 22.02 -1.47 3.08
C TYR A 325 20.87 -2.14 2.34
N VAL A 326 21.21 -3.20 1.63
CA VAL A 326 20.27 -4.03 0.87
C VAL A 326 19.49 -4.90 1.86
N LYS A 327 18.18 -4.66 1.98
CA LYS A 327 17.29 -5.31 2.95
C LYS A 327 16.50 -6.43 2.27
N ASP A 328 16.05 -7.41 3.05
CA ASP A 328 15.10 -8.41 2.58
C ASP A 328 13.71 -7.78 2.30
N LEU A 329 13.17 -8.03 1.11
CA LEU A 329 11.96 -7.38 0.57
C LEU A 329 10.66 -8.16 0.87
N HIS A 330 10.61 -8.84 2.01
CA HIS A 330 9.49 -9.69 2.41
C HIS A 330 8.46 -9.04 3.35
N SER A 331 8.67 -7.79 3.78
CA SER A 331 7.76 -7.07 4.69
C SER A 331 6.83 -6.10 3.93
N ILE A 332 5.66 -5.83 4.49
CA ILE A 332 4.75 -4.78 4.03
C ILE A 332 5.43 -3.41 4.01
N THR A 333 6.46 -3.21 4.82
CA THR A 333 7.28 -1.99 4.86
C THR A 333 8.19 -1.81 3.63
N SER A 334 8.39 -2.85 2.83
CA SER A 334 9.35 -2.85 1.71
C SER A 334 8.90 -2.06 0.47
N GLU A 335 7.65 -1.56 0.42
CA GLU A 335 7.02 -0.73 -0.64
C GLU A 335 7.02 -1.31 -2.07
N VAL A 336 7.92 -2.25 -2.39
CA VAL A 336 8.11 -2.91 -3.68
C VAL A 336 8.00 -4.42 -3.47
N ALA A 337 7.09 -5.05 -4.23
CA ALA A 337 6.89 -6.50 -4.18
C ALA A 337 7.89 -7.21 -5.11
N PHE A 338 9.14 -7.36 -4.65
CA PHE A 338 10.24 -7.96 -5.43
C PHE A 338 9.89 -9.33 -6.04
N GLY A 339 9.23 -10.19 -5.25
CA GLY A 339 8.85 -11.53 -5.70
C GLY A 339 7.92 -11.57 -6.91
N ASP A 340 7.28 -10.44 -7.26
CA ASP A 340 6.35 -10.32 -8.39
C ASP A 340 7.10 -10.06 -9.69
N ILE A 341 8.26 -9.42 -9.58
CA ILE A 341 9.03 -8.90 -10.72
C ILE A 341 10.04 -9.94 -11.18
N VAL A 342 10.56 -10.76 -10.25
CA VAL A 342 11.52 -11.83 -10.53
C VAL A 342 10.90 -12.83 -11.52
N PRO A 343 11.53 -13.05 -12.71
CA PRO A 343 11.05 -14.03 -13.68
C PRO A 343 11.07 -15.46 -13.13
N PRO A 344 10.53 -16.47 -13.84
CA PRO A 344 10.89 -17.86 -13.57
C PRO A 344 12.35 -18.13 -13.96
N ASN A 345 13.00 -19.05 -13.23
CA ASN A 345 14.46 -19.26 -13.27
C ASN A 345 14.96 -19.74 -14.66
N HIS A 346 15.92 -19.03 -15.24
CA HIS A 346 16.50 -19.34 -16.56
C HIS A 346 18.03 -19.14 -16.56
N THR A 347 18.80 -20.19 -16.25
CA THR A 347 20.29 -20.30 -16.39
C THR A 347 21.16 -19.56 -15.36
N GLY A 348 22.49 -19.62 -15.46
CA GLY A 348 23.43 -19.08 -14.46
C GLY A 348 23.62 -17.55 -14.47
N GLU A 349 23.34 -16.87 -15.59
CA GLU A 349 23.30 -15.39 -15.68
C GLU A 349 22.10 -14.80 -14.93
N TYR A 350 21.16 -15.67 -14.53
CA TYR A 350 19.97 -15.32 -13.77
C TYR A 350 20.28 -14.81 -12.35
N ASP A 351 21.32 -15.33 -11.69
CA ASP A 351 21.68 -14.92 -10.33
C ASP A 351 22.14 -13.46 -10.29
N GLU A 352 22.90 -13.03 -11.30
CA GLU A 352 23.34 -11.64 -11.42
C GLU A 352 22.16 -10.71 -11.76
N TYR A 353 21.25 -11.13 -12.64
CA TYR A 353 20.02 -10.40 -12.92
C TYR A 353 19.17 -10.19 -11.65
N VAL A 354 18.95 -11.25 -10.88
CA VAL A 354 18.16 -11.20 -9.63
C VAL A 354 18.83 -10.32 -8.59
N LYS A 355 20.17 -10.37 -8.48
CA LYS A 355 20.94 -9.51 -7.58
C LYS A 355 20.75 -8.03 -7.90
N TRP A 356 20.92 -7.62 -9.15
CA TRP A 356 20.75 -6.22 -9.55
C TRP A 356 19.30 -5.76 -9.46
N LEU A 357 18.34 -6.63 -9.79
CA LEU A 357 16.92 -6.34 -9.57
C LEU A 357 16.61 -6.13 -8.08
N HIS A 358 17.22 -6.93 -7.20
CA HIS A 358 17.05 -6.79 -5.75
C HIS A 358 17.62 -5.47 -5.24
N HIS A 359 18.83 -5.11 -5.70
CA HIS A 359 19.46 -3.82 -5.37
C HIS A 359 18.63 -2.63 -5.85
N LEU A 360 18.08 -2.70 -7.07
CA LEU A 360 17.18 -1.70 -7.62
C LEU A 360 15.92 -1.55 -6.75
N CYS A 361 15.27 -2.66 -6.39
CA CYS A 361 14.06 -2.64 -5.57
C CYS A 361 14.31 -2.13 -4.15
N CYS A 362 15.46 -2.46 -3.54
CA CYS A 362 15.85 -1.92 -2.23
C CYS A 362 16.04 -0.41 -2.27
N ALA A 363 16.79 0.10 -3.25
CA ALA A 363 17.04 1.53 -3.41
C ALA A 363 15.73 2.28 -3.70
N SER A 364 14.88 1.70 -4.55
CA SER A 364 13.53 2.23 -4.86
C SER A 364 12.67 2.32 -3.60
N GLY A 365 12.64 1.26 -2.78
CA GLY A 365 11.93 1.24 -1.50
C GLY A 365 12.45 2.28 -0.51
N ALA A 366 13.77 2.50 -0.44
CA ALA A 366 14.38 3.50 0.41
C ALA A 366 14.01 4.94 -0.03
N VAL A 367 14.10 5.26 -1.33
CA VAL A 367 13.67 6.55 -1.87
C VAL A 367 12.18 6.79 -1.61
N ASN A 368 11.34 5.78 -1.83
CA ASN A 368 9.90 5.88 -1.57
C ASN A 368 9.58 6.18 -0.11
N ASN A 369 10.30 5.54 0.81
CA ASN A 369 10.14 5.75 2.24
C ASN A 369 10.62 7.14 2.67
N LEU A 370 11.76 7.61 2.15
CA LEU A 370 12.27 8.96 2.41
C LEU A 370 11.35 10.04 1.86
N ALA A 371 10.80 9.86 0.65
CA ALA A 371 9.83 10.78 0.08
C ALA A 371 8.58 10.92 0.98
N LYS A 372 8.08 9.81 1.54
CA LYS A 372 6.98 9.84 2.53
C LYS A 372 7.37 10.56 3.81
N VAL A 373 8.60 10.38 4.29
CA VAL A 373 9.12 11.10 5.47
C VAL A 373 9.15 12.60 5.20
N VAL A 374 9.66 13.04 4.04
CA VAL A 374 9.70 14.46 3.64
C VAL A 374 8.30 15.06 3.61
N CYS A 375 7.35 14.42 2.90
CA CYS A 375 5.97 14.91 2.87
C CYS A 375 5.36 14.98 4.28
N ARG A 376 5.63 13.98 5.12
CA ARG A 376 5.16 13.93 6.52
C ARG A 376 5.78 15.03 7.37
N LEU A 377 7.07 15.34 7.21
CA LEU A 377 7.75 16.43 7.91
C LEU A 377 7.07 17.76 7.58
N VAL A 378 6.85 18.03 6.30
CA VAL A 378 6.18 19.24 5.83
C VAL A 378 4.75 19.36 6.38
N ASP A 379 3.97 18.27 6.35
CA ASP A 379 2.61 18.22 6.89
C ASP A 379 2.59 18.46 8.41
N ASN A 380 3.55 17.90 9.14
CA ASN A 380 3.63 18.05 10.59
C ASN A 380 3.97 19.49 10.99
N ILE A 381 4.91 20.13 10.29
CA ILE A 381 5.28 21.53 10.56
C ILE A 381 4.10 22.47 10.26
N ALA A 382 3.33 22.16 9.21
CA ALA A 382 2.10 22.88 8.90
C ALA A 382 1.04 22.82 10.03
N CYS A 383 1.11 21.83 10.92
CA CYS A 383 0.20 21.64 12.04
C CYS A 383 0.72 22.18 13.38
N THR A 384 2.04 22.35 13.55
CA THR A 384 2.68 22.80 14.82
C THR A 384 3.06 24.28 14.86
N SER A 385 2.62 25.07 13.86
CA SER A 385 3.14 26.39 13.49
C SER A 385 2.92 27.55 14.47
N GLU A 386 2.47 27.33 15.70
CA GLU A 386 2.24 28.44 16.64
C GLU A 386 3.47 28.81 17.49
N ASP A 387 4.47 27.94 17.68
CA ASP A 387 5.54 28.23 18.67
C ASP A 387 6.95 27.68 18.39
N VAL A 388 7.20 27.02 17.25
CA VAL A 388 8.50 26.38 17.04
C VAL A 388 9.45 27.28 16.25
N THR A 389 10.59 27.62 16.86
CA THR A 389 11.70 28.33 16.22
C THR A 389 12.09 27.64 14.91
N CYS A 390 11.75 28.30 13.79
CA CYS A 390 11.81 27.81 12.41
C CYS A 390 13.21 27.30 11.96
N THR A 391 14.27 27.66 12.69
CA THR A 391 15.67 27.43 12.32
C THR A 391 16.13 25.97 12.38
N ASP A 392 15.61 25.15 13.30
CA ASP A 392 16.04 23.75 13.45
C ASP A 392 15.46 22.84 12.36
N PHE A 393 14.29 23.19 11.80
CA PHE A 393 13.57 22.29 10.89
C PHE A 393 14.03 22.35 9.45
N SER A 394 14.46 23.52 8.96
CA SER A 394 15.07 23.58 7.63
C SER A 394 16.28 22.66 7.56
N GLN A 395 17.10 22.64 8.62
CA GLN A 395 18.28 21.77 8.69
C GLN A 395 17.92 20.28 8.65
N VAL A 396 16.87 19.86 9.37
CA VAL A 396 16.39 18.47 9.33
C VAL A 396 15.88 18.12 7.93
N LEU A 397 15.10 19.01 7.31
CA LEU A 397 14.56 18.79 5.97
C LEU A 397 15.70 18.66 4.95
N ASP A 398 16.69 19.57 5.00
CA ASP A 398 17.84 19.58 4.12
C ASP A 398 18.69 18.31 4.31
N ALA A 399 18.86 17.82 5.55
CA ALA A 399 19.56 16.56 5.84
C ALA A 399 18.84 15.33 5.25
N VAL A 400 17.51 15.24 5.37
CA VAL A 400 16.70 14.16 4.78
C VAL A 400 16.78 14.22 3.25
N MET A 401 16.68 15.41 2.67
CA MET A 401 16.79 15.63 1.23
C MET A 401 18.17 15.24 0.69
N ALA A 402 19.25 15.58 1.41
CA ALA A 402 20.60 15.15 1.07
C ALA A 402 20.74 13.62 1.05
N LYS A 403 20.19 12.93 2.07
CA LYS A 403 20.21 11.47 2.11
C LYS A 403 19.40 10.86 0.97
N MET A 404 18.24 11.43 0.65
CA MET A 404 17.41 11.00 -0.48
C MET A 404 18.11 11.21 -1.82
N ALA A 405 18.78 12.34 -2.03
CA ALA A 405 19.57 12.63 -3.23
C ALA A 405 20.73 11.64 -3.41
N SER A 406 21.43 11.29 -2.32
CA SER A 406 22.49 10.29 -2.31
C SER A 406 21.97 8.89 -2.72
N ILE A 407 20.89 8.41 -2.09
CA ILE A 407 20.30 7.10 -2.41
C ILE A 407 19.69 7.09 -3.82
N SER A 408 19.11 8.21 -4.27
CA SER A 408 18.59 8.36 -5.62
C SER A 408 19.70 8.29 -6.68
N ALA A 409 20.89 8.84 -6.41
CA ALA A 409 22.05 8.65 -7.27
C ALA A 409 22.49 7.18 -7.35
N THR A 410 22.50 6.47 -6.21
CA THR A 410 22.75 5.02 -6.19
C THR A 410 21.69 4.24 -6.96
N LEU A 411 20.41 4.64 -6.85
CA LEU A 411 19.30 4.05 -7.59
C LEU A 411 19.50 4.20 -9.11
N MET A 412 19.92 5.37 -9.58
CA MET A 412 20.27 5.60 -10.99
C MET A 412 21.38 4.66 -11.47
N SER A 413 22.42 4.46 -10.65
CA SER A 413 23.50 3.50 -10.97
C SER A 413 22.97 2.08 -11.08
N HIS A 414 22.22 1.62 -10.09
CA HIS A 414 21.62 0.28 -10.10
C HIS A 414 20.69 0.06 -11.28
N ALA A 415 19.95 1.09 -11.73
CA ALA A 415 19.10 1.01 -12.92
C ALA A 415 19.92 0.79 -14.19
N ARG A 416 21.04 1.49 -14.35
CA ARG A 416 21.96 1.31 -15.49
C ARG A 416 22.60 -0.08 -15.48
N ASP A 417 23.05 -0.56 -14.31
CA ASP A 417 23.64 -1.89 -14.17
C ASP A 417 22.60 -2.99 -14.47
N PHE A 418 21.38 -2.85 -13.92
CA PHE A 418 20.27 -3.75 -14.22
C PHE A 418 19.93 -3.79 -15.72
N GLU A 419 19.95 -2.64 -16.40
CA GLU A 419 19.72 -2.59 -17.84
C GLU A 419 20.74 -3.40 -18.64
N ILE A 420 22.02 -3.26 -18.31
CA ILE A 420 23.12 -3.97 -18.98
C ILE A 420 22.92 -5.48 -18.82
N VAL A 421 22.70 -5.94 -17.59
CA VAL A 421 22.49 -7.37 -17.30
C VAL A 421 21.20 -7.90 -17.93
N SER A 422 20.12 -7.10 -17.93
CA SER A 422 18.86 -7.48 -18.57
C SER A 422 18.97 -7.65 -20.09
N ARG A 423 19.81 -6.83 -20.75
CA ARG A 423 20.07 -6.96 -22.20
C ARG A 423 20.83 -8.24 -22.50
N ASN A 424 21.89 -8.53 -21.75
CA ASN A 424 22.68 -9.75 -21.90
C ASN A 424 21.81 -11.01 -21.75
N LEU A 425 20.92 -11.03 -20.75
CA LEU A 425 20.00 -12.14 -20.54
C LEU A 425 19.03 -12.36 -21.73
N HIS A 426 18.53 -11.29 -22.36
CA HIS A 426 17.61 -11.38 -23.50
C HIS A 426 18.30 -11.69 -24.84
N GLU A 427 19.58 -11.33 -24.98
CA GLU A 427 20.37 -11.65 -26.18
C GLU A 427 20.80 -13.13 -26.22
N ASN A 428 20.91 -13.78 -25.05
CA ASN A 428 21.32 -15.18 -24.91
C ASN A 428 20.16 -16.20 -24.92
N VAL A 429 18.90 -15.75 -24.96
CA VAL A 429 17.75 -16.66 -25.14
C VAL A 429 17.62 -17.01 -26.63
N PRO A 430 17.74 -18.29 -27.03
CA PRO A 430 17.55 -18.68 -28.42
C PRO A 430 16.13 -18.30 -28.85
N LYS A 431 16.02 -17.43 -29.86
CA LYS A 431 14.75 -17.09 -30.50
C LYS A 431 14.10 -18.39 -30.99
N VAL A 432 13.12 -18.89 -30.25
CA VAL A 432 12.23 -19.93 -30.75
C VAL A 432 11.51 -19.31 -31.94
N THR A 433 11.79 -19.86 -33.12
CA THR A 433 11.16 -19.53 -34.38
C THR A 433 9.66 -19.73 -34.29
N ASP A 434 8.89 -18.65 -34.19
CA ASP A 434 7.48 -18.68 -34.58
C ASP A 434 7.37 -18.35 -36.06
N ALA A 435 7.17 -19.40 -36.84
CA ALA A 435 6.45 -19.29 -38.09
C ALA A 435 5.00 -18.87 -37.74
N VAL A 436 4.61 -17.66 -38.11
CA VAL A 436 3.35 -17.29 -38.80
C VAL A 436 3.15 -15.76 -38.70
N SER A 437 2.91 -15.16 -39.87
CA SER A 437 2.58 -13.76 -40.17
C SER A 437 3.70 -12.73 -39.90
N GLY A 438 4.34 -12.11 -40.89
CA GLY A 438 3.85 -11.71 -42.22
C GLY A 438 3.26 -10.31 -42.17
N GLU A 439 4.13 -9.29 -42.08
CA GLU A 439 4.08 -8.04 -42.84
C GLU A 439 5.29 -7.19 -42.44
N GLU A 440 6.27 -7.15 -43.36
CA GLU A 440 7.44 -6.29 -43.31
C GLU A 440 7.01 -4.84 -43.57
N GLY A 441 7.09 -4.01 -42.52
CA GLY A 441 7.03 -2.56 -42.59
C GLY A 441 8.20 -1.99 -41.78
N SER A 442 9.19 -1.46 -42.49
CA SER A 442 10.40 -0.81 -41.99
C SER A 442 10.14 0.25 -40.91
N ASN A 443 10.63 0.01 -39.68
CA ASN A 443 11.39 0.96 -38.85
C ASN A 443 11.58 0.44 -37.42
N GLY A 444 12.84 0.22 -37.04
CA GLY A 444 13.27 0.08 -35.64
C GLY A 444 12.79 -1.19 -34.94
N MET A 445 13.68 -2.16 -34.82
CA MET A 445 13.50 -3.37 -34.01
C MET A 445 13.30 -2.99 -32.54
N ARG A 446 12.06 -2.66 -32.13
CA ARG A 446 11.68 -2.57 -30.72
C ARG A 446 11.59 -4.00 -30.20
N ILE A 447 12.69 -4.49 -29.64
CA ILE A 447 12.66 -5.66 -28.76
C ILE A 447 11.64 -5.33 -27.67
N SER A 448 10.49 -6.01 -27.69
CA SER A 448 9.49 -5.88 -26.63
C SER A 448 10.12 -6.42 -25.35
N ALA A 449 10.65 -5.52 -24.51
CA ALA A 449 11.27 -5.89 -23.24
C ALA A 449 10.31 -6.78 -22.42
N SER A 450 10.85 -7.78 -21.73
CA SER A 450 10.03 -8.71 -20.95
C SER A 450 9.15 -7.98 -19.92
N PRO A 451 7.98 -8.54 -19.56
CA PRO A 451 7.08 -7.94 -18.57
C PRO A 451 7.79 -7.59 -17.24
N SER A 452 8.70 -8.46 -16.78
CA SER A 452 9.55 -8.25 -15.60
C SER A 452 10.46 -7.02 -15.72
N VAL A 453 11.13 -6.83 -16.86
CA VAL A 453 12.01 -5.67 -17.09
C VAL A 453 11.19 -4.38 -17.16
N ASN A 454 10.01 -4.41 -17.81
CA ASN A 454 9.12 -3.26 -17.83
C ASN A 454 8.55 -2.93 -16.44
N ALA A 455 8.22 -3.95 -15.64
CA ALA A 455 7.79 -3.77 -14.25
C ALA A 455 8.90 -3.15 -13.39
N ALA A 456 10.14 -3.63 -13.52
CA ALA A 456 11.30 -3.06 -12.83
C ALA A 456 11.54 -1.59 -13.23
N ARG A 457 11.46 -1.26 -14.53
CA ARG A 457 11.53 0.13 -15.02
C ARG A 457 10.40 0.99 -14.44
N CYS A 458 9.18 0.47 -14.35
CA CYS A 458 8.06 1.21 -13.76
C CYS A 458 8.26 1.49 -12.28
N VAL A 459 8.82 0.54 -11.52
CA VAL A 459 9.18 0.73 -10.11
C VAL A 459 10.25 1.81 -9.96
N PHE A 460 11.31 1.75 -10.78
CA PHE A 460 12.36 2.76 -10.78
C PHE A 460 11.82 4.16 -11.08
N VAL A 461 11.01 4.31 -12.15
CA VAL A 461 10.42 5.59 -12.53
C VAL A 461 9.42 6.10 -11.47
N ASP A 462 8.63 5.22 -10.84
CA ASP A 462 7.73 5.59 -9.73
C ASP A 462 8.54 6.18 -8.56
N SER A 463 9.67 5.58 -8.21
CA SER A 463 10.54 6.08 -7.15
C SER A 463 11.15 7.44 -7.44
N ILE A 464 11.59 7.65 -8.68
CA ILE A 464 12.13 8.93 -9.12
C ILE A 464 11.02 10.01 -9.18
N LEU A 465 9.78 9.66 -9.56
CA LEU A 465 8.65 10.58 -9.49
C LEU A 465 8.28 10.95 -8.05
N ARG A 466 8.35 10.00 -7.11
CA ARG A 466 8.11 10.27 -5.69
C ARG A 466 9.17 11.19 -5.06
N SER A 467 10.42 11.11 -5.50
CA SER A 467 11.46 12.05 -5.04
C SER A 467 11.17 13.48 -5.52
N VAL A 468 10.62 13.66 -6.73
CA VAL A 468 10.12 14.97 -7.19
C VAL A 468 8.92 15.46 -6.38
N CYS A 469 8.03 14.55 -5.95
CA CYS A 469 6.93 14.93 -5.06
C CYS A 469 7.46 15.46 -3.71
N ALA A 470 8.54 14.89 -3.19
CA ALA A 470 9.21 15.40 -2.01
C ALA A 470 9.82 16.80 -2.24
N VAL A 471 10.46 17.04 -3.40
CA VAL A 471 10.92 18.39 -3.80
C VAL A 471 9.75 19.38 -3.90
N ASN A 472 8.60 18.97 -4.44
CA ASN A 472 7.40 19.82 -4.48
C ASN A 472 6.93 20.20 -3.06
N ALA A 473 6.93 19.24 -2.13
CA ALA A 473 6.55 19.47 -0.75
C ALA A 473 7.52 20.44 -0.04
N THR A 474 8.84 20.30 -0.26
CA THR A 474 9.83 21.22 0.32
C THR A 474 9.69 22.64 -0.22
N LEU A 475 9.42 22.80 -1.52
CA LEU A 475 9.15 24.10 -2.12
C LEU A 475 7.91 24.77 -1.53
N ARG A 476 6.80 24.03 -1.40
CA ARG A 476 5.58 24.52 -0.74
C ARG A 476 5.84 24.97 0.68
N TYR A 477 6.64 24.20 1.42
CA TYR A 477 7.03 24.53 2.79
C TYR A 477 7.81 25.86 2.86
N ARG A 478 8.88 26.00 2.07
CA ARG A 478 9.71 27.22 2.09
C ARG A 478 8.91 28.46 1.69
N ILE A 479 8.00 28.34 0.71
CA ILE A 479 7.12 29.45 0.30
C ILE A 479 6.13 29.81 1.41
N ARG A 480 5.57 28.81 2.10
CA ARG A 480 4.67 29.05 3.23
C ARG A 480 5.39 29.74 4.40
N ASN A 481 6.63 29.36 4.70
CA ASN A 481 7.40 30.00 5.77
C ASN A 481 7.69 31.47 5.46
N VAL A 482 8.04 31.80 4.20
CA VAL A 482 8.26 33.20 3.79
C VAL A 482 6.96 34.01 3.82
N ALA A 483 5.81 33.39 3.49
CA ALA A 483 4.50 34.06 3.56
C ALA A 483 3.96 34.21 4.99
N GLY A 484 4.33 33.30 5.90
CA GLY A 484 3.91 33.29 7.31
C GLY A 484 4.45 34.45 8.14
N GLU A 485 5.45 35.19 7.65
CA GLU A 485 5.90 36.44 8.27
C GLU A 485 4.96 37.63 7.98
N ASN A 486 4.02 37.53 7.02
CA ASN A 486 3.15 38.66 6.65
C ASN A 486 1.65 38.36 6.45
N GLU A 487 1.19 37.11 6.28
CA GLU A 487 -0.25 36.81 6.17
C GLU A 487 -0.67 35.42 6.69
N VAL A 488 -1.78 35.37 7.43
CA VAL A 488 -2.42 34.12 7.90
C VAL A 488 -3.09 33.40 6.73
N LEU A 489 -2.36 32.50 6.08
CA LEU A 489 -2.90 31.57 5.09
C LEU A 489 -3.79 30.52 5.77
N ARG A 490 -5.10 30.80 5.88
CA ARG A 490 -6.09 29.79 6.29
C ARG A 490 -6.18 28.71 5.21
N GLY A 491 -5.93 27.47 5.60
CA GLY A 491 -6.29 26.32 4.81
C GLY A 491 -7.81 26.24 4.69
N SER A 492 -8.38 26.62 3.56
CA SER A 492 -9.78 26.32 3.28
C SER A 492 -10.06 26.19 1.78
N LYS A 493 -10.59 25.01 1.43
CA LYS A 493 -11.47 24.66 0.29
C LYS A 493 -11.16 25.36 -1.04
N LEU A 494 -10.69 24.56 -2.00
CA LEU A 494 -10.56 24.88 -3.43
C LEU A 494 -11.76 25.70 -3.95
N GLY A 495 -11.56 27.01 -4.06
CA GLY A 495 -12.21 27.83 -5.07
C GLY A 495 -11.49 27.55 -6.38
N CYS A 496 -12.23 27.15 -7.42
CA CYS A 496 -11.68 27.05 -8.76
C CYS A 496 -11.73 28.43 -9.42
N SER A 497 -10.96 29.39 -8.91
CA SER A 497 -10.75 30.70 -9.51
C SER A 497 -9.24 31.04 -9.50
N VAL A 498 -8.77 31.60 -10.61
CA VAL A 498 -7.35 31.86 -10.91
C VAL A 498 -6.75 32.97 -10.01
N SER A 499 -7.56 33.60 -9.15
CA SER A 499 -7.16 34.68 -8.23
C SER A 499 -7.46 34.38 -6.76
N ASP A 500 -7.39 33.11 -6.33
CA ASP A 500 -7.92 32.70 -5.01
C ASP A 500 -6.92 32.77 -3.85
N GLY A 501 -5.71 33.31 -4.06
CA GLY A 501 -4.68 33.39 -3.01
C GLY A 501 -4.28 32.02 -2.43
N ASN A 502 -4.64 30.94 -3.10
CA ASN A 502 -4.39 29.57 -2.67
C ASN A 502 -2.92 29.20 -2.84
N MET A 503 -2.45 28.20 -2.08
CA MET A 503 -1.04 27.77 -2.10
C MET A 503 -0.57 27.43 -3.52
N HIS A 504 -1.44 26.90 -4.38
CA HIS A 504 -1.10 26.53 -5.77
C HIS A 504 -0.75 27.75 -6.62
N THR A 505 -1.48 28.86 -6.47
CA THR A 505 -1.22 30.10 -7.22
C THR A 505 0.02 30.82 -6.66
N LYS A 506 0.16 30.86 -5.32
CA LYS A 506 1.34 31.44 -4.65
C LYS A 506 2.67 30.74 -5.02
N LEU A 507 2.63 29.48 -5.49
CA LEU A 507 3.82 28.78 -5.99
C LEU A 507 4.46 29.47 -7.20
N TYR A 508 3.70 30.21 -8.01
CA TYR A 508 4.17 30.81 -9.27
C TYR A 508 4.49 32.30 -9.16
N GLU A 509 4.08 32.97 -8.08
CA GLU A 509 4.38 34.39 -7.85
C GLU A 509 5.91 34.65 -7.83
N PRO A 510 6.42 35.69 -8.50
CA PRO A 510 7.85 36.00 -8.47
C PRO A 510 8.29 36.32 -7.04
N ASN A 511 9.22 35.52 -6.51
CA ASN A 511 9.80 35.74 -5.19
C ASN A 511 11.29 35.42 -5.28
N ASP A 512 12.14 36.41 -5.02
CA ASP A 512 13.61 36.33 -5.16
C ASP A 512 14.24 35.31 -4.20
N ASN A 513 13.50 34.86 -3.18
CA ASN A 513 13.91 33.81 -2.25
C ASN A 513 13.52 32.38 -2.71
N LYS A 514 12.85 32.21 -3.87
CA LYS A 514 12.56 30.89 -4.45
C LYS A 514 13.82 30.33 -5.13
N ARG A 515 14.66 29.63 -4.36
CA ARG A 515 15.82 28.89 -4.87
C ARG A 515 15.74 27.42 -4.48
N LEU A 516 16.05 26.55 -5.44
CA LEU A 516 16.28 25.14 -5.18
C LEU A 516 17.63 24.95 -4.49
N SER A 517 17.66 24.14 -3.43
CA SER A 517 18.91 23.68 -2.83
C SER A 517 19.70 22.82 -3.83
N GLU A 518 20.97 22.53 -3.51
CA GLU A 518 21.80 21.70 -4.38
C GLU A 518 21.22 20.27 -4.53
N GLU A 519 20.69 19.72 -3.45
CA GLU A 519 20.08 18.40 -3.35
C GLU A 519 18.78 18.33 -4.18
N GLU A 520 17.93 19.37 -4.08
CA GLU A 520 16.70 19.47 -4.86
C GLU A 520 17.00 19.59 -6.36
N ARG A 521 18.04 20.36 -6.73
CA ARG A 521 18.52 20.45 -8.12
C ARG A 521 19.03 19.10 -8.61
N ALA A 522 19.82 18.39 -7.80
CA ALA A 522 20.34 17.07 -8.15
C ALA A 522 19.20 16.06 -8.38
N LEU A 523 18.19 16.02 -7.50
CA LEU A 523 17.01 15.16 -7.64
C LEU A 523 16.21 15.50 -8.90
N LEU A 524 16.00 16.78 -9.18
CA LEU A 524 15.28 17.22 -10.38
C LEU A 524 16.05 16.86 -11.67
N ALA A 525 17.39 17.00 -11.66
CA ALA A 525 18.23 16.59 -12.78
C ALA A 525 18.20 15.08 -13.02
N GLN A 526 18.30 14.26 -11.96
CA GLN A 526 18.16 12.81 -12.05
C GLN A 526 16.77 12.40 -12.57
N PHE A 527 15.73 13.12 -12.16
CA PHE A 527 14.38 12.92 -12.67
C PHE A 527 14.28 13.21 -14.16
N MET A 528 14.81 14.34 -14.64
CA MET A 528 14.78 14.68 -16.06
C MET A 528 15.52 13.62 -16.90
N ASP A 529 16.71 13.18 -16.45
CA ASP A 529 17.48 12.10 -17.10
C ASP A 529 16.68 10.78 -17.16
N ALA A 530 16.02 10.41 -16.05
CA ALA A 530 15.21 9.20 -15.98
C ALA A 530 13.97 9.26 -16.89
N ILE A 531 13.25 10.38 -16.93
CA ILE A 531 12.06 10.53 -17.78
C ILE A 531 12.43 10.56 -19.26
N GLU A 532 13.53 11.22 -19.62
CA GLU A 532 14.01 11.24 -20.99
C GLU A 532 14.44 9.83 -21.46
N THR A 533 15.13 9.09 -20.59
CA THR A 533 15.64 7.75 -20.91
C THR A 533 14.55 6.66 -20.90
N TYR A 534 13.69 6.65 -19.89
CA TYR A 534 12.76 5.54 -19.62
C TYR A 534 11.28 5.89 -19.85
N GLY A 535 10.96 7.18 -19.98
CA GLY A 535 9.58 7.68 -20.02
C GLY A 535 8.87 7.60 -18.65
N CYS A 536 7.59 7.98 -18.62
CA CYS A 536 6.74 7.96 -17.42
C CYS A 536 5.49 7.07 -17.58
N ARG A 537 5.58 5.98 -18.35
CA ARG A 537 4.40 5.18 -18.70
C ARG A 537 3.67 4.61 -17.48
N SER A 538 2.34 4.67 -17.53
CA SER A 538 1.41 4.11 -16.54
C SER A 538 1.49 4.72 -15.14
N GLN A 539 2.19 5.83 -14.95
CA GLN A 539 2.38 6.41 -13.61
C GLN A 539 1.09 7.02 -13.05
N ALA A 540 0.97 7.06 -11.72
CA ALA A 540 -0.24 7.52 -11.05
C ALA A 540 -0.54 9.01 -11.34
N PRO A 541 -1.81 9.40 -11.51
CA PRO A 541 -2.22 10.79 -11.77
C PRO A 541 -1.64 11.82 -10.79
N GLU A 542 -1.57 11.49 -9.50
CA GLU A 542 -1.04 12.41 -8.48
C GLU A 542 0.45 12.70 -8.68
N LEU A 543 1.22 11.67 -9.07
CA LEU A 543 2.65 11.78 -9.35
C LEU A 543 2.91 12.62 -10.61
N LEU A 544 2.16 12.34 -11.68
CA LEU A 544 2.26 13.09 -12.95
C LEU A 544 1.91 14.57 -12.76
N THR A 545 0.83 14.86 -12.02
CA THR A 545 0.41 16.23 -11.69
C THR A 545 1.50 16.97 -10.93
N THR A 546 2.04 16.33 -9.89
CA THR A 546 3.03 16.96 -9.01
C THR A 546 4.35 17.17 -9.73
N ALA A 547 4.75 16.23 -10.59
CA ALA A 547 5.95 16.38 -11.41
C ALA A 547 5.83 17.54 -12.41
N LEU A 548 4.70 17.65 -13.12
CA LEU A 548 4.46 18.77 -14.06
C LEU A 548 4.44 20.12 -13.34
N GLU A 549 3.76 20.20 -12.19
CA GLU A 549 3.72 21.41 -11.36
C GLU A 549 5.14 21.79 -10.92
N THR A 550 5.95 20.82 -10.48
CA THR A 550 7.33 21.06 -10.03
C THR A 550 8.24 21.56 -11.14
N LEU A 551 8.18 20.96 -12.34
CA LEU A 551 8.94 21.45 -13.51
C LEU A 551 8.53 22.87 -13.88
N SER A 552 7.23 23.14 -13.85
CA SER A 552 6.68 24.45 -14.20
C SER A 552 7.12 25.51 -13.18
N VAL A 553 7.06 25.20 -11.88
CA VAL A 553 7.55 26.09 -10.81
C VAL A 553 9.06 26.29 -10.91
N ALA A 554 9.84 25.22 -11.12
CA ALA A 554 11.30 25.32 -11.30
C ALA A 554 11.68 26.21 -12.49
N SER A 555 10.91 26.16 -13.59
CA SER A 555 11.13 27.02 -14.76
C SER A 555 10.95 28.51 -14.47
N THR A 556 10.18 28.86 -13.43
CA THR A 556 9.94 30.26 -13.03
C THR A 556 11.08 30.86 -12.24
N MET A 557 11.93 30.05 -11.60
CA MET A 557 12.99 30.49 -10.69
C MET A 557 14.15 31.17 -11.43
N ASN A 558 14.74 32.19 -10.81
CA ASN A 558 15.91 32.90 -11.32
C ASN A 558 17.16 32.05 -11.12
N CYS A 559 17.46 31.15 -12.06
CA CYS A 559 18.71 30.36 -12.05
C CYS A 559 19.67 30.90 -13.11
N GLU A 560 20.92 31.18 -12.73
CA GLU A 560 22.01 31.66 -13.61
C GLU A 560 22.38 30.69 -14.76
N TYR A 561 21.73 29.51 -14.81
CA TYR A 561 21.85 28.46 -15.83
C TYR A 561 20.57 28.30 -16.70
N ALA A 562 19.77 29.36 -16.81
CA ALA A 562 18.36 29.33 -17.23
C ALA A 562 18.04 28.69 -18.60
N ALA A 563 18.96 28.63 -19.57
CA ALA A 563 18.61 28.15 -20.91
C ALA A 563 18.61 26.61 -21.01
N ALA A 564 19.73 25.97 -20.69
CA ALA A 564 19.88 24.51 -20.79
C ALA A 564 18.95 23.76 -19.83
N MET A 565 18.81 24.24 -18.59
CA MET A 565 17.89 23.65 -17.62
C MET A 565 16.43 23.81 -18.05
N ARG A 566 16.07 24.94 -18.67
CA ARG A 566 14.71 25.16 -19.18
C ARG A 566 14.40 24.27 -20.37
N GLU A 567 15.37 24.03 -21.25
CA GLU A 567 15.22 23.07 -22.36
C GLU A 567 14.98 21.65 -21.84
N GLN A 568 15.77 21.18 -20.87
CA GLN A 568 15.56 19.87 -20.24
C GLN A 568 14.20 19.79 -19.53
N CYS A 569 13.80 20.84 -18.82
CA CYS A 569 12.47 20.92 -18.21
C CYS A 569 11.36 20.84 -19.26
N GLN A 570 11.53 21.49 -20.42
CA GLN A 570 10.57 21.44 -21.52
C GLN A 570 10.45 20.03 -22.09
N THR A 571 11.56 19.33 -22.33
CA THR A 571 11.57 17.95 -22.83
C THR A 571 10.85 17.01 -21.86
N ALA A 572 11.19 17.07 -20.57
CA ALA A 572 10.52 16.26 -19.55
C ALA A 572 9.02 16.60 -19.43
N SER A 573 8.67 17.90 -19.47
CA SER A 573 7.29 18.39 -19.42
C SER A 573 6.44 17.84 -20.57
N ASN A 574 7.00 17.83 -21.80
CA ASN A 574 6.32 17.26 -22.95
C ASN A 574 6.02 15.76 -22.73
N ILE A 575 7.00 14.98 -22.28
CA ILE A 575 6.83 13.53 -22.04
C ILE A 575 5.72 13.27 -21.00
N ILE A 576 5.71 14.03 -19.91
CA ILE A 576 4.68 13.93 -18.86
C ILE A 576 3.31 14.34 -19.40
N SER A 577 3.24 15.41 -20.21
CA SER A 577 2.00 15.91 -20.79
C SER A 577 1.31 14.84 -21.64
N TRP A 578 2.06 14.11 -22.47
CA TRP A 578 1.54 12.99 -23.25
C TRP A 578 0.97 11.87 -22.38
N GLU A 579 1.57 11.60 -21.23
CA GLU A 579 1.07 10.59 -20.31
C GLU A 579 -0.18 11.05 -19.55
N ILE A 580 -0.23 12.33 -19.14
CA ILE A 580 -1.42 12.95 -18.56
C ILE A 580 -2.61 12.84 -19.52
N VAL A 581 -2.41 13.11 -20.82
CA VAL A 581 -3.48 12.97 -21.83
C VAL A 581 -4.05 11.55 -21.86
N LYS A 582 -3.22 10.52 -21.74
CA LYS A 582 -3.69 9.12 -21.71
C LYS A 582 -4.51 8.78 -20.47
N HIS A 583 -4.19 9.41 -19.34
CA HIS A 583 -4.79 9.11 -18.04
C HIS A 583 -5.83 10.14 -17.57
N LEU A 584 -6.20 11.11 -18.40
CA LEU A 584 -7.01 12.27 -18.01
C LEU A 584 -8.34 11.92 -17.32
N VAL A 585 -8.94 10.77 -17.64
CA VAL A 585 -10.16 10.24 -17.01
C VAL A 585 -9.98 9.94 -15.52
N CYS A 586 -8.76 9.58 -15.11
CA CYS A 586 -8.42 9.24 -13.74
C CYS A 586 -7.99 10.43 -12.90
N PHE A 587 -7.93 11.66 -13.46
CA PHE A 587 -7.50 12.85 -12.73
C PHE A 587 -8.67 13.45 -11.96
N SER A 588 -8.44 13.74 -10.68
CA SER A 588 -9.39 14.51 -9.86
C SER A 588 -9.53 15.96 -10.38
N ASP A 589 -10.60 16.64 -9.96
CA ASP A 589 -10.82 18.05 -10.31
C ASP A 589 -9.66 18.93 -9.85
N GLU A 590 -9.14 18.67 -8.64
CA GLU A 590 -7.96 19.35 -8.10
C GLU A 590 -6.71 19.09 -8.95
N ALA A 591 -6.46 17.84 -9.34
CA ALA A 591 -5.32 17.49 -10.17
C ALA A 591 -5.37 18.21 -11.53
N ARG A 592 -6.55 18.26 -12.16
CA ARG A 592 -6.76 18.99 -13.42
C ARG A 592 -6.56 20.49 -13.26
N TYR A 593 -7.04 21.07 -12.16
CA TYR A 593 -6.81 22.48 -11.83
C TYR A 593 -5.32 22.80 -11.70
N ARG A 594 -4.57 21.96 -10.97
CA ARG A 594 -3.11 22.12 -10.81
C ARG A 594 -2.36 22.01 -12.13
N VAL A 595 -2.75 21.07 -13.01
CA VAL A 595 -2.16 20.95 -14.36
C VAL A 595 -2.42 22.22 -15.18
N LEU A 596 -3.65 22.74 -15.19
CA LEU A 596 -3.97 23.99 -15.89
C LEU A 596 -3.15 25.16 -15.36
N LEU A 597 -3.05 25.28 -14.05
CA LEU A 597 -2.30 26.35 -13.42
C LEU A 597 -0.80 26.24 -13.74
N ALA A 598 -0.24 25.01 -13.75
CA ALA A 598 1.13 24.77 -14.17
C ALA A 598 1.41 25.17 -15.63
N MET A 599 0.45 24.92 -16.53
CA MET A 599 0.55 25.30 -17.94
C MET A 599 0.44 26.81 -18.18
N HIS A 600 -0.40 27.51 -17.43
CA HIS A 600 -0.67 28.94 -17.65
C HIS A 600 0.31 29.85 -16.90
N GLU A 601 0.69 29.48 -15.67
CA GLU A 601 1.55 30.29 -14.80
C GLU A 601 3.03 29.88 -14.86
N GLY A 602 3.34 28.71 -15.47
CA GLY A 602 4.70 28.27 -15.72
C GLY A 602 5.39 29.07 -16.83
N LYS A 603 6.73 29.09 -16.84
CA LYS A 603 7.53 29.66 -17.95
C LYS A 603 7.84 28.63 -19.05
N LEU A 604 7.25 27.44 -18.99
CA LEU A 604 7.37 26.41 -20.02
C LEU A 604 6.33 26.65 -21.11
N VAL A 605 6.65 26.27 -22.35
CA VAL A 605 5.69 26.31 -23.45
C VAL A 605 4.64 25.22 -23.19
N PRO A 606 3.34 25.55 -23.09
CA PRO A 606 2.31 24.55 -22.83
C PRO A 606 2.18 23.59 -24.01
N ASP A 607 1.97 22.30 -23.71
CA ASP A 607 1.71 21.29 -24.73
C ASP A 607 0.29 21.48 -25.29
N ALA A 608 0.21 21.78 -26.60
CA ALA A 608 -1.06 22.07 -27.28
C ALA A 608 -2.05 20.89 -27.25
N TYR A 609 -1.57 19.64 -27.21
CA TYR A 609 -2.43 18.47 -27.11
C TYR A 609 -3.03 18.34 -25.72
N LEU A 610 -2.23 18.59 -24.68
CA LEU A 610 -2.70 18.59 -23.30
C LEU A 610 -3.74 19.71 -23.08
N GLU A 611 -3.49 20.91 -23.58
CA GLU A 611 -4.42 22.03 -23.49
C GLU A 611 -5.76 21.73 -24.17
N HIS A 612 -5.70 21.21 -25.40
CA HIS A 612 -6.89 20.79 -26.13
C HIS A 612 -7.63 19.66 -25.41
N ALA A 613 -6.91 18.68 -24.87
CA ALA A 613 -7.49 17.54 -24.16
C ALA A 613 -8.22 17.97 -22.88
N ILE A 614 -7.60 18.81 -22.02
CA ILE A 614 -8.24 19.31 -20.80
C ILE A 614 -9.45 20.20 -21.14
N GLY A 615 -9.32 21.07 -22.14
CA GLY A 615 -10.39 21.96 -22.60
C GLY A 615 -11.62 21.18 -23.10
N ARG A 616 -11.42 20.12 -23.90
CA ARG A 616 -12.53 19.25 -24.35
C ARG A 616 -13.07 18.35 -23.25
N PHE A 617 -12.21 17.73 -22.44
CA PHE A 617 -12.64 16.80 -21.41
C PHE A 617 -13.50 17.48 -20.34
N THR A 618 -13.17 18.72 -19.97
CA THR A 618 -13.98 19.53 -19.04
C THR A 618 -15.38 19.81 -19.61
N LYS A 619 -15.52 19.96 -20.93
CA LYS A 619 -16.84 20.07 -21.60
C LYS A 619 -17.60 18.74 -21.55
N TYR A 620 -16.93 17.61 -21.80
CA TYR A 620 -17.54 16.28 -21.76
C TYR A 620 -18.01 15.86 -20.37
N VAL A 621 -17.20 16.05 -19.32
CA VAL A 621 -17.58 15.71 -17.93
C VAL A 621 -18.75 16.56 -17.41
N ARG A 622 -18.87 17.83 -17.84
CA ARG A 622 -20.06 18.65 -17.54
C ARG A 622 -21.33 18.11 -18.19
N MET A 623 -21.21 17.38 -19.30
CA MET A 623 -22.35 16.78 -20.02
C MET A 623 -22.66 15.35 -19.56
N SER A 624 -21.67 14.59 -19.08
CA SER A 624 -21.85 13.22 -18.57
C SER A 624 -21.50 13.14 -17.08
N LYS A 625 -22.52 12.98 -16.23
CA LYS A 625 -22.36 12.60 -14.81
C LYS A 625 -21.87 11.14 -14.71
N CYS A 626 -20.62 10.87 -15.11
CA CYS A 626 -20.03 9.53 -14.98
C CYS A 626 -19.34 9.39 -13.62
N GLY A 627 -20.01 8.72 -12.68
CA GLY A 627 -19.48 8.35 -11.37
C GLY A 627 -18.70 7.03 -11.38
N THR A 628 -17.76 6.87 -12.30
CA THR A 628 -16.87 5.70 -12.33
C THR A 628 -15.51 6.06 -11.78
N GLU A 629 -15.29 5.75 -10.50
CA GLU A 629 -13.95 5.67 -9.91
C GLU A 629 -13.28 4.38 -10.38
N PHE A 630 -12.14 4.50 -11.08
CA PHE A 630 -11.29 3.36 -11.39
C PHE A 630 -10.39 3.07 -10.19
N ALA A 631 -10.39 1.81 -9.72
CA ALA A 631 -9.49 1.40 -8.65
C ALA A 631 -8.03 1.50 -9.10
N ILE A 632 -7.26 2.38 -8.47
CA ILE A 632 -5.84 2.60 -8.73
C ILE A 632 -5.05 1.45 -8.06
N SER A 633 -4.71 0.41 -8.81
CA SER A 633 -3.63 -0.52 -8.40
C SER A 633 -2.28 -0.01 -8.93
N PRO A 634 -1.14 -0.34 -8.28
CA PRO A 634 0.18 0.08 -8.74
C PRO A 634 0.43 -0.33 -10.20
N PRO A 635 1.01 0.54 -11.04
CA PRO A 635 1.08 0.32 -12.49
C PRO A 635 1.79 -0.96 -12.91
N TYR A 636 2.84 -1.35 -12.19
CA TYR A 636 3.60 -2.55 -12.49
C TYR A 636 2.77 -3.84 -12.32
N GLN A 637 1.72 -3.84 -11.48
CA GLN A 637 0.86 -5.01 -11.29
C GLN A 637 0.00 -5.33 -12.53
N PHE A 638 -0.27 -4.34 -13.39
CA PHE A 638 -1.00 -4.58 -14.64
C PHE A 638 -0.11 -5.26 -15.69
N LEU A 639 1.18 -4.93 -15.69
CA LEU A 639 2.17 -5.50 -16.62
C LEU A 639 2.48 -6.97 -16.29
N LEU A 640 2.35 -7.36 -15.02
CA LEU A 640 2.61 -8.72 -14.53
C LEU A 640 1.38 -9.65 -14.58
N LYS A 641 0.20 -9.14 -14.94
CA LYS A 641 -1.00 -9.96 -15.16
C LYS A 641 -0.99 -10.53 -16.58
N GLU A 642 -0.38 -11.69 -16.75
CA GLU A 642 -0.67 -12.52 -17.93
C GLU A 642 -2.14 -12.95 -17.92
N GLY A 643 -2.86 -12.66 -19.01
CA GLY A 643 -4.03 -13.43 -19.41
C GLY A 643 -5.27 -13.38 -18.50
N CYS A 644 -5.86 -12.21 -18.29
CA CYS A 644 -7.31 -12.11 -18.11
C CYS A 644 -7.86 -11.11 -19.12
N ILE A 645 -7.93 -11.55 -20.38
CA ILE A 645 -8.90 -10.98 -21.32
C ILE A 645 -10.26 -11.12 -20.61
N PRO A 646 -11.00 -10.03 -20.36
CA PRO A 646 -12.37 -10.17 -19.94
C PRO A 646 -13.07 -10.95 -21.06
N SER A 647 -13.55 -12.14 -20.76
CA SER A 647 -14.49 -12.87 -21.61
C SER A 647 -15.83 -12.13 -21.56
N GLY A 648 -15.84 -10.98 -22.22
CA GLY A 648 -16.92 -10.04 -22.30
C GLY A 648 -16.48 -8.99 -23.30
N LYS A 649 -16.99 -9.08 -24.53
CA LYS A 649 -16.87 -8.03 -25.54
C LYS A 649 -17.36 -6.71 -24.93
N VAL A 650 -16.45 -5.89 -24.42
CA VAL A 650 -16.71 -4.47 -24.19
C VAL A 650 -16.24 -3.76 -25.45
N GLN A 651 -17.20 -3.38 -26.29
CA GLN A 651 -16.94 -2.59 -27.49
C GLN A 651 -16.34 -1.23 -27.10
N LEU A 652 -15.03 -1.09 -27.24
CA LEU A 652 -14.28 0.17 -27.12
C LEU A 652 -14.28 1.00 -28.42
N ASN A 653 -15.20 0.74 -29.35
CA ASN A 653 -15.18 1.31 -30.70
C ASN A 653 -16.08 2.54 -30.92
N ALA A 654 -16.53 3.23 -29.87
CA ALA A 654 -17.49 4.34 -30.03
C ALA A 654 -17.04 5.71 -29.50
N ILE A 655 -15.81 5.88 -29.00
CA ILE A 655 -15.38 7.17 -28.39
C ILE A 655 -14.40 7.98 -29.29
N TRP A 656 -13.99 7.44 -30.44
CA TRP A 656 -13.02 8.11 -31.34
C TRP A 656 -13.49 8.19 -32.80
N ARG A 657 -14.79 8.33 -33.02
CA ARG A 657 -15.34 8.81 -34.30
C ARG A 657 -16.43 9.83 -33.99
N ASP A 658 -16.00 11.09 -33.87
CA ASP A 658 -16.64 12.29 -34.43
C ASP A 658 -15.81 13.55 -34.09
#